data_AF-A0A495X2P4-F1
#
_entry.id   AF-A0A495X2P4-F1
#
_cell.length_a   1.000
_cell.length_b   1.000
_cell.length_c   1.000
_cell.angle_alpha   90.00
_cell.angle_beta   90.00
_cell.angle_gamma   90.00
#
_symmetry.space_group_name_H-M   'P 1'
#
loop_
_entity.id
_entity.type
_entity.pdbx_description
1 polymer ?
#
loop_
_entity_poly.entity_id
_entity_poly.type
_entity_poly.pdbx_seq_one_letter_code
_entity_poly.pdbx_strand_id
1 'polypeptide(L)'
;MTDRHTDPTSGDVLRHVLRHVLRLARGDSATRVLREIHDLCGTRDDWRRVLAGIPLDRLSFQLEAGVERDAAIAALTTWCLGFRAAGARGHQRRDAEVFGYLAVLLITLVTMEPADPDHRDHDCAKVCQALVRDASVRLALVELYAPGRAVDRHVATEWATVEGAELEFHRHGSTSFILRGRPPQGSGHRNAFALKCVLFPYAHIPVIAAKTRSYEVEHNSLDADGRVVGHMVRVWASADDWILMDFAEGRTLAEEIEELKRETAAPAAGRFRRRRPSPAGNVRLDLIRKVGLPLLAALAELHRAGRRHEDLSLTNVIVRRGDDDGRSYDLTFVDFGRNYLYSGAFATGPGSAQSVYVAPEVRAGSEDVTKADLYSLGRILIALGDVGENRDDTIPDRFYGQAPLIARVIEDLIDVRPDRRLLVFPVPIDDQDVYRYLHRVLEQELDVTQAALAEDSDQRPNAIPYDRHTVTETVRTLFPPSREPKRRRRVYRMRRRQGVLSDARRSMHARWLLWFSVVSSLSYFVSATVCVLWFLRDVGIDVLGPPVQLLLRPFNVQPNVIPFVDDLRVPDYKIGQVWENLPARIIGLSFAFASVRYYQNILGGLTTLVARSPVLPGGWLRIAAEVSIRLMAPWASWLILWVNLVDTRMWPIGTAIGYTGVMASNLLCAAFATRSLAAARAARLSTVPPEHQKIIGLDAFRQWGPTITLYSTSVWIFAYLIMNGTLKDTYVYALSVALVNIGLFYVLKTGINALDVRTGLNRCFLAAERLRYEAEARYRPRAAAARPEPVLVNPD
;
A
#
# COMPACT_ATOMS: atom_id res chain seq x y z
N MET A 1 -24.19 20.27 64.79
CA MET A 1 -23.84 19.23 63.79
C MET A 1 -25.02 19.06 62.87
N THR A 2 -25.09 19.88 61.84
CA THR A 2 -26.05 19.76 60.73
C THR A 2 -25.43 18.82 59.71
N ASP A 3 -26.01 17.63 59.55
CA ASP A 3 -25.67 16.69 58.49
C ASP A 3 -25.80 17.40 57.14
N ARG A 4 -24.67 17.67 56.50
CA ARG A 4 -24.66 17.95 55.07
C ARG A 4 -25.04 16.66 54.37
N HIS A 5 -26.27 16.57 53.87
CA HIS A 5 -26.62 15.65 52.80
C HIS A 5 -25.61 15.86 51.67
N THR A 6 -24.62 14.97 51.58
CA THR A 6 -23.76 14.86 50.41
C THR A 6 -24.65 14.40 49.26
N ASP A 7 -24.81 15.27 48.26
CA ASP A 7 -25.44 14.88 47.00
C ASP A 7 -24.81 13.56 46.52
N PRO A 8 -25.63 12.56 46.13
CA PRO A 8 -25.11 11.29 45.65
C PRO A 8 -24.18 11.52 44.47
N THR A 9 -23.05 10.81 44.46
CA THR A 9 -22.10 10.89 43.34
C THR A 9 -22.76 10.37 42.06
N SER A 10 -22.34 10.85 40.89
CA SER A 10 -22.89 10.41 39.59
C SER A 10 -22.81 8.89 39.41
N GLY A 11 -21.74 8.27 39.93
CA GLY A 11 -21.54 6.81 39.92
C GLY A 11 -22.57 6.06 40.77
N ASP A 12 -22.96 6.59 41.93
CA ASP A 12 -24.00 5.98 42.78
C ASP A 12 -25.38 6.00 42.10
N VAL A 13 -25.69 7.12 41.42
CA VAL A 13 -26.93 7.25 40.65
C VAL A 13 -26.94 6.28 39.46
N LEU A 14 -25.85 6.21 38.69
CA LEU A 14 -25.70 5.27 37.56
C LEU A 14 -25.90 3.82 38.03
N ARG A 15 -25.26 3.44 39.14
CA ARG A 15 -25.42 2.11 39.77
C ARG A 15 -26.87 1.82 40.11
N HIS A 16 -27.60 2.77 40.68
CA HIS A 16 -29.00 2.59 41.04
C HIS A 16 -29.89 2.45 39.80
N VAL A 17 -29.71 3.32 38.80
CA VAL A 17 -30.40 3.24 37.50
C VAL A 17 -30.20 1.86 36.87
N LEU A 18 -28.96 1.35 36.80
CA LEU A 18 -28.67 0.06 36.19
C LEU A 18 -29.24 -1.14 36.99
N ARG A 19 -29.28 -1.07 38.32
CA ARG A 19 -30.00 -2.07 39.14
C ARG A 19 -31.49 -2.10 38.81
N HIS A 20 -32.12 -0.94 38.66
CA HIS A 20 -33.53 -0.85 38.26
C HIS A 20 -33.76 -1.37 36.84
N VAL A 21 -32.83 -1.13 35.91
CA VAL A 21 -32.88 -1.71 34.56
C VAL A 21 -32.78 -3.24 34.57
N LEU A 22 -31.90 -3.82 35.39
CA LEU A 22 -31.82 -5.28 35.53
C LEU A 22 -33.12 -5.88 36.06
N ARG A 23 -33.85 -5.16 36.93
CA ARG A 23 -35.20 -5.54 37.39
C ARG A 23 -36.23 -5.47 36.27
N LEU A 24 -36.21 -4.40 35.48
CA LEU A 24 -37.07 -4.25 34.29
C LEU A 24 -36.87 -5.41 33.30
N ALA A 25 -35.63 -5.81 33.03
CA ALA A 25 -35.31 -6.92 32.14
C ALA A 25 -35.78 -8.29 32.66
N ARG A 26 -35.97 -8.45 33.98
CA ARG A 26 -36.49 -9.67 34.62
C ARG A 26 -38.02 -9.74 34.68
N GLY A 27 -38.72 -8.73 34.18
CA GLY A 27 -40.20 -8.69 34.17
C GLY A 27 -40.84 -8.12 35.43
N ASP A 28 -40.11 -7.39 36.27
CA ASP A 28 -40.70 -6.62 37.37
C ASP A 28 -41.72 -5.59 36.85
N SER A 29 -42.65 -5.14 37.71
CA SER A 29 -43.68 -4.14 37.35
C SER A 29 -43.06 -2.86 36.77
N ALA A 30 -43.12 -2.71 35.44
CA ALA A 30 -42.45 -1.63 34.71
C ALA A 30 -42.85 -0.24 35.21
N THR A 31 -44.13 0.01 35.44
CA THR A 31 -44.64 1.31 35.93
C THR A 31 -44.11 1.68 37.32
N ARG A 32 -43.82 0.70 38.19
CA ARG A 32 -43.23 0.99 39.50
C ARG A 32 -41.76 1.34 39.33
N VAL A 33 -41.02 0.53 38.57
CA VAL A 33 -39.58 0.71 38.42
C VAL A 33 -39.25 1.99 37.62
N LEU A 34 -40.05 2.35 36.61
CA LEU A 34 -39.89 3.61 35.87
C LEU A 34 -40.15 4.84 36.75
N ARG A 35 -41.09 4.77 37.69
CA ARG A 35 -41.28 5.83 38.71
C ARG A 35 -40.08 5.94 39.63
N GLU A 36 -39.55 4.81 40.12
CA GLU A 36 -38.32 4.80 40.94
C GLU A 36 -37.13 5.42 40.17
N ILE A 37 -36.99 5.15 38.86
CA ILE A 37 -35.96 5.78 38.02
C ILE A 37 -36.24 7.28 37.82
N HIS A 38 -37.49 7.69 37.59
CA HIS A 38 -37.86 9.10 37.46
C HIS A 38 -37.60 9.89 38.75
N ASP A 39 -37.86 9.29 39.91
CA ASP A 39 -37.60 9.93 41.21
C ASP A 39 -36.08 10.10 41.46
N LEU A 40 -35.24 9.24 40.87
CA LEU A 40 -33.78 9.34 40.90
C LEU A 40 -33.22 10.33 39.86
N CYS A 41 -33.84 10.39 38.68
CA CYS A 41 -33.39 11.16 37.51
C CYS A 41 -34.60 11.82 36.83
N GLY A 42 -35.16 12.83 37.48
CA GLY A 42 -36.41 13.45 37.05
C GLY A 42 -36.23 14.59 36.07
N THR A 43 -35.01 15.15 36.00
CA THR A 43 -34.70 16.28 35.12
C THR A 43 -33.66 15.90 34.08
N ARG A 44 -33.65 16.67 33.00
CA ARG A 44 -32.62 16.62 31.96
C ARG A 44 -31.19 16.70 32.53
N ASP A 45 -30.95 17.59 33.49
CA ASP A 45 -29.60 17.79 34.06
C ASP A 45 -29.16 16.59 34.91
N ASP A 46 -30.10 15.89 35.55
CA ASP A 46 -29.81 14.62 36.24
C ASP A 46 -29.33 13.57 35.25
N TRP A 47 -30.03 13.42 34.12
CA TRP A 47 -29.62 12.48 33.07
C TRP A 47 -28.29 12.83 32.43
N ARG A 48 -28.01 14.12 32.19
CA ARG A 48 -26.68 14.56 31.74
C ARG A 48 -25.58 14.17 32.72
N ARG A 49 -25.81 14.33 34.04
CA ARG A 49 -24.86 13.91 35.08
C ARG A 49 -24.65 12.40 35.10
N VAL A 50 -25.71 11.60 34.94
CA VAL A 50 -25.62 10.14 34.86
C VAL A 50 -24.82 9.71 33.62
N LEU A 51 -25.13 10.27 32.45
CA LEU A 51 -24.45 9.93 31.20
C LEU A 51 -22.98 10.37 31.22
N ALA A 52 -22.66 11.56 31.76
CA ALA A 52 -21.29 12.04 31.89
C ALA A 52 -20.46 11.22 32.90
N GLY A 53 -21.13 10.62 33.90
CA GLY A 53 -20.51 9.79 34.92
C GLY A 53 -20.22 8.35 34.50
N ILE A 54 -20.47 7.96 33.25
CA ILE A 54 -20.17 6.59 32.77
C ILE A 54 -18.65 6.42 32.63
N PRO A 55 -18.02 5.44 33.32
CA PRO A 55 -16.59 5.21 33.18
C PRO A 55 -16.20 4.71 31.79
N LEU A 56 -15.08 5.19 31.28
CA LEU A 56 -14.61 4.92 29.91
C LEU A 56 -14.13 3.48 29.73
N ASP A 57 -13.37 2.93 30.68
CA ASP A 57 -12.89 1.55 30.62
C ASP A 57 -13.86 0.56 31.29
N ARG A 58 -13.84 -0.70 30.85
CA ARG A 58 -14.77 -1.75 31.31
C ARG A 58 -14.61 -2.07 32.79
N LEU A 59 -13.39 -2.02 33.33
CA LEU A 59 -13.12 -2.39 34.71
C LEU A 59 -13.68 -1.33 35.67
N SER A 60 -13.42 -0.05 35.41
CA SER A 60 -13.98 1.04 36.20
C SER A 60 -15.50 1.06 36.09
N PHE A 61 -16.06 0.77 34.89
CA PHE A 61 -17.50 0.62 34.73
C PHE A 61 -18.04 -0.48 35.65
N GLN A 62 -17.45 -1.67 35.67
CA GLN A 62 -17.89 -2.77 36.52
C GLN A 62 -17.84 -2.42 38.01
N LEU A 63 -16.76 -1.77 38.45
CA LEU A 63 -16.57 -1.39 39.86
C LEU A 63 -17.57 -0.32 40.30
N GLU A 64 -17.82 0.69 39.46
CA GLU A 64 -18.75 1.78 39.79
C GLU A 64 -20.21 1.36 39.60
N ALA A 65 -20.57 0.78 38.45
CA ALA A 65 -21.93 0.36 38.13
C ALA A 65 -22.38 -0.90 38.90
N GLY A 66 -21.44 -1.72 39.38
CA GLY A 66 -21.72 -2.99 40.05
C GLY A 66 -22.29 -4.08 39.12
N VAL A 67 -22.11 -3.91 37.81
CA VAL A 67 -22.55 -4.85 36.76
C VAL A 67 -21.58 -4.77 35.58
N GLU A 68 -21.35 -5.91 34.92
CA GLU A 68 -20.61 -5.96 33.66
C GLU A 68 -21.29 -5.12 32.58
N ARG A 69 -20.52 -4.39 31.78
CA ARG A 69 -21.09 -3.50 30.74
C ARG A 69 -21.89 -4.29 29.70
N ASP A 70 -21.40 -5.44 29.28
CA ASP A 70 -22.10 -6.32 28.33
C ASP A 70 -23.45 -6.80 28.90
N ALA A 71 -23.51 -7.12 30.20
CA ALA A 71 -24.75 -7.51 30.86
C ALA A 71 -25.74 -6.33 30.96
N ALA A 72 -25.25 -5.11 31.20
CA ALA A 72 -26.06 -3.90 31.18
C ALA A 72 -26.62 -3.60 29.78
N ILE A 73 -25.79 -3.71 28.74
CA ILE A 73 -26.20 -3.54 27.34
C ILE A 73 -27.26 -4.58 26.96
N ALA A 74 -27.06 -5.85 27.30
CA ALA A 74 -28.02 -6.91 27.01
C ALA A 74 -29.37 -6.71 27.71
N ALA A 75 -29.36 -6.31 28.98
CA ALA A 75 -30.57 -6.03 29.75
C ALA A 75 -31.33 -4.82 29.18
N LEU A 76 -30.63 -3.71 28.92
CA LEU A 76 -31.20 -2.51 28.28
C LEU A 76 -31.77 -2.84 26.91
N THR A 77 -31.04 -3.59 26.08
CA THR A 77 -31.49 -3.95 24.72
C THR A 77 -32.77 -4.76 24.77
N THR A 78 -32.82 -5.79 25.61
CA THR A 78 -33.99 -6.65 25.79
C THR A 78 -35.20 -5.83 26.20
N TRP A 79 -35.03 -4.96 27.20
CA TRP A 79 -36.14 -4.15 27.70
C TRP A 79 -36.58 -3.06 26.72
N CYS A 80 -35.65 -2.30 26.13
CA CYS A 80 -35.99 -1.20 25.23
C CYS A 80 -36.71 -1.68 23.97
N LEU A 81 -36.26 -2.79 23.37
CA LEU A 81 -36.93 -3.37 22.20
C LEU A 81 -38.29 -3.99 22.56
N GLY A 82 -38.46 -4.49 23.80
CA GLY A 82 -39.72 -5.02 24.30
C GLY A 82 -40.75 -3.97 24.73
N PHE A 83 -40.32 -2.77 25.11
CA PHE A 83 -41.18 -1.72 25.71
C PHE A 83 -42.40 -1.37 24.85
N ARG A 84 -42.21 -1.20 23.52
CA ARG A 84 -43.30 -0.87 22.59
C ARG A 84 -44.08 -2.10 22.13
N ALA A 85 -43.45 -3.27 22.10
CA ALA A 85 -44.12 -4.54 21.79
C ALA A 85 -45.15 -4.93 22.88
N ALA A 86 -44.90 -4.53 24.13
CA ALA A 86 -45.73 -4.87 25.29
C ALA A 86 -47.03 -4.02 25.44
N GLY A 87 -47.27 -2.99 24.62
CA GLY A 87 -48.58 -2.33 24.54
C GLY A 87 -48.56 -0.81 24.36
N ALA A 88 -48.98 -0.35 23.18
CA ALA A 88 -49.10 1.05 22.81
C ALA A 88 -50.26 1.84 23.49
N ARG A 89 -51.00 1.25 24.44
CA ARG A 89 -52.24 1.85 25.00
C ARG A 89 -52.27 2.05 26.53
N GLY A 90 -51.20 1.71 27.26
CA GLY A 90 -51.21 1.74 28.74
C GLY A 90 -50.10 2.55 29.42
N HIS A 91 -49.11 3.04 28.68
CA HIS A 91 -47.97 3.76 29.26
C HIS A 91 -48.30 5.23 29.48
N GLN A 92 -48.00 5.76 30.67
CA GLN A 92 -48.15 7.19 30.95
C GLN A 92 -47.11 7.99 30.17
N ARG A 93 -47.37 9.29 29.94
CA ARG A 93 -46.41 10.20 29.28
C ARG A 93 -45.02 10.16 29.95
N ARG A 94 -45.00 10.04 31.29
CA ARG A 94 -43.77 9.92 32.10
C ARG A 94 -43.00 8.63 31.84
N ASP A 95 -43.70 7.50 31.66
CA ASP A 95 -43.06 6.21 31.34
C ASP A 95 -42.33 6.30 29.99
N ALA A 96 -42.95 6.97 29.02
CA ALA A 96 -42.39 7.18 27.70
C ALA A 96 -41.17 8.12 27.72
N GLU A 97 -41.12 9.09 28.64
CA GLU A 97 -39.99 9.99 28.83
C GLU A 97 -38.77 9.25 29.42
N VAL A 98 -38.96 8.50 30.51
CA VAL A 98 -37.90 7.68 31.12
C VAL A 98 -37.38 6.64 30.13
N PHE A 99 -38.26 6.03 29.33
CA PHE A 99 -37.87 5.15 28.24
C PHE A 99 -36.93 5.85 27.23
N GLY A 100 -37.24 7.09 26.85
CA GLY A 100 -36.40 7.89 25.96
C GLY A 100 -34.98 8.05 26.50
N TYR A 101 -34.84 8.43 27.77
CA TYR A 101 -33.54 8.59 28.42
C TYR A 101 -32.77 7.26 28.57
N LEU A 102 -33.44 6.18 28.96
CA LEU A 102 -32.83 4.85 29.05
C LEU A 102 -32.37 4.33 27.68
N ALA A 103 -33.08 4.65 26.61
CA ALA A 103 -32.64 4.32 25.25
C ALA A 103 -31.38 5.12 24.85
N VAL A 104 -31.24 6.38 25.25
CA VAL A 104 -30.02 7.16 25.02
C VAL A 104 -28.84 6.63 25.85
N LEU A 105 -29.09 6.16 27.08
CA LEU A 105 -28.09 5.42 27.86
C LEU A 105 -27.64 4.16 27.12
N LEU A 106 -28.56 3.38 26.56
CA LEU A 106 -28.22 2.20 25.75
C LEU A 106 -27.40 2.58 24.51
N ILE A 107 -27.81 3.60 23.75
CA ILE A 107 -27.04 4.10 22.59
C ILE A 107 -25.62 4.50 23.01
N THR A 108 -25.47 5.17 24.16
CA THR A 108 -24.17 5.58 24.69
C THR A 108 -23.29 4.37 24.99
N LEU A 109 -23.79 3.40 25.75
CA LEU A 109 -23.03 2.20 26.13
C LEU A 109 -22.65 1.35 24.91
N VAL A 110 -23.58 1.18 23.97
CA VAL A 110 -23.34 0.45 22.72
C VAL A 110 -22.31 1.16 21.84
N THR A 111 -22.29 2.49 21.81
CA THR A 111 -21.31 3.27 21.03
C THR A 111 -19.92 3.20 21.66
N MET A 112 -19.82 3.10 22.99
CA MET A 112 -18.55 2.96 23.71
C MET A 112 -17.92 1.57 23.56
N GLU A 113 -18.68 0.57 23.10
CA GLU A 113 -18.16 -0.77 22.89
C GLU A 113 -17.45 -0.89 21.53
N PRO A 114 -16.15 -1.25 21.49
CA PRO A 114 -15.48 -1.48 20.23
C PRO A 114 -16.15 -2.63 19.48
N ALA A 115 -16.35 -2.46 18.17
CA ALA A 115 -16.79 -3.53 17.31
C ALA A 115 -15.72 -4.63 17.31
N ASP A 116 -15.91 -5.68 18.11
CA ASP A 116 -15.02 -6.84 18.13
C ASP A 116 -15.23 -7.64 16.84
N PRO A 117 -14.20 -7.79 15.98
CA PRO A 117 -14.32 -8.53 14.73
C PRO A 117 -14.65 -10.03 14.92
N ASP A 118 -14.40 -10.59 16.11
CA ASP A 118 -14.70 -11.99 16.44
C ASP A 118 -16.10 -12.20 17.06
N HIS A 119 -16.81 -11.13 17.46
CA HIS A 119 -18.20 -11.22 17.94
C HIS A 119 -19.18 -10.68 16.89
N ARG A 120 -19.47 -11.54 15.90
CA ARG A 120 -20.36 -11.25 14.75
C ARG A 120 -21.87 -11.09 15.07
N ASP A 121 -22.29 -11.06 16.34
CA ASP A 121 -23.71 -11.18 16.70
C ASP A 121 -24.36 -9.94 17.33
N HIS A 122 -23.63 -8.87 17.66
CA HIS A 122 -24.27 -7.63 18.10
C HIS A 122 -24.39 -6.62 16.96
N ASP A 123 -25.57 -6.59 16.34
CA ASP A 123 -25.94 -5.57 15.35
C ASP A 123 -26.31 -4.24 16.03
N CYS A 124 -25.29 -3.62 16.66
CA CYS A 124 -25.37 -2.37 17.40
C CYS A 124 -26.06 -1.25 16.59
N ALA A 125 -25.77 -1.19 15.29
CA ALA A 125 -26.38 -0.23 14.38
C ALA A 125 -27.88 -0.49 14.21
N LYS A 126 -28.33 -1.74 14.02
CA LYS A 126 -29.77 -2.06 13.96
C LYS A 126 -30.50 -1.71 15.25
N VAL A 127 -29.89 -1.98 16.41
CA VAL A 127 -30.47 -1.60 17.71
C VAL A 127 -30.68 -0.09 17.77
N CYS A 128 -29.64 0.70 17.48
CA CYS A 128 -29.75 2.17 17.53
C CYS A 128 -30.72 2.72 16.49
N GLN A 129 -30.76 2.16 15.28
CA GLN A 129 -31.77 2.51 14.26
C GLN A 129 -33.19 2.24 14.74
N ALA A 130 -33.43 1.10 15.40
CA ALA A 130 -34.74 0.78 15.96
C ALA A 130 -35.15 1.76 17.07
N LEU A 131 -34.22 2.14 17.95
CA LEU A 131 -34.47 3.07 19.05
C LEU A 131 -34.77 4.49 18.57
N VAL A 132 -33.94 5.05 17.67
CA VAL A 132 -34.10 6.43 17.18
C VAL A 132 -35.35 6.61 16.32
N ARG A 133 -35.96 5.53 15.82
CA ARG A 133 -37.29 5.59 15.17
C ARG A 133 -38.42 5.92 16.14
N ASP A 134 -38.23 5.76 17.44
CA ASP A 134 -39.23 6.09 18.45
C ASP A 134 -39.22 7.59 18.79
N ALA A 135 -40.40 8.21 18.83
CA ALA A 135 -40.55 9.64 19.09
C ALA A 135 -40.03 10.04 20.48
N SER A 136 -40.19 9.19 21.50
CA SER A 136 -39.69 9.46 22.85
C SER A 136 -38.16 9.51 22.90
N VAL A 137 -37.49 8.66 22.12
CA VAL A 137 -36.02 8.63 22.05
C VAL A 137 -35.49 9.87 21.33
N ARG A 138 -36.13 10.28 20.23
CA ARG A 138 -35.75 11.53 19.54
C ARG A 138 -35.96 12.77 20.41
N LEU A 139 -37.06 12.82 21.15
CA LEU A 139 -37.31 13.90 22.13
C LEU A 139 -36.22 13.93 23.19
N ALA A 140 -35.88 12.78 23.79
CA ALA A 140 -34.79 12.69 24.77
C ALA A 140 -33.43 13.10 24.18
N LEU A 141 -33.13 12.73 22.93
CA LEU A 141 -31.90 13.15 22.25
C LEU A 141 -31.84 14.67 22.05
N VAL A 142 -32.90 15.27 21.50
CA VAL A 142 -32.97 16.73 21.30
C VAL A 142 -32.93 17.46 22.63
N GLU A 143 -33.62 16.94 23.65
CA GLU A 143 -33.60 17.53 24.98
C GLU A 143 -32.21 17.44 25.59
N LEU A 144 -31.59 16.26 25.64
CA LEU A 144 -30.26 16.07 26.23
C LEU A 144 -29.19 16.92 25.56
N TYR A 145 -29.17 17.03 24.24
CA TYR A 145 -28.14 17.77 23.51
C TYR A 145 -28.47 19.25 23.29
N ALA A 146 -29.63 19.75 23.76
CA ALA A 146 -29.94 21.17 23.54
C ALA A 146 -28.83 22.09 24.12
N PRO A 147 -28.52 23.21 23.47
CA PRO A 147 -27.53 24.12 24.02
C PRO A 147 -27.99 24.70 25.37
N GLY A 148 -27.03 25.02 26.24
CA GLY A 148 -27.31 25.72 27.50
C GLY A 148 -27.80 27.16 27.26
N ARG A 149 -28.36 27.82 28.29
CA ARG A 149 -28.90 29.19 28.17
C ARG A 149 -27.85 30.27 27.83
N ALA A 150 -26.56 29.96 27.99
CA ALA A 150 -25.44 30.90 27.81
C ALA A 150 -24.71 30.76 26.46
N VAL A 151 -25.25 30.01 25.48
CA VAL A 151 -24.62 29.90 24.16
C VAL A 151 -24.89 31.11 23.27
N ASP A 152 -24.08 31.25 22.23
CA ASP A 152 -24.26 32.25 21.19
C ASP A 152 -25.62 32.13 20.50
N ARG A 153 -26.22 33.29 20.17
CA ARG A 153 -27.54 33.38 19.53
C ARG A 153 -27.61 32.62 18.20
N HIS A 154 -26.50 32.59 17.46
CA HIS A 154 -26.36 31.82 16.22
C HIS A 154 -26.56 30.32 16.47
N VAL A 155 -25.80 29.74 17.41
CA VAL A 155 -25.90 28.31 17.79
C VAL A 155 -27.30 27.95 18.24
N ALA A 156 -27.95 28.82 19.03
CA ALA A 156 -29.34 28.61 19.46
C ALA A 156 -30.34 28.64 18.28
N THR A 157 -30.10 29.49 17.29
CA THR A 157 -30.95 29.61 16.08
C THR A 157 -30.81 28.38 15.21
N GLU A 158 -29.57 27.94 14.95
CA GLU A 158 -29.29 26.73 14.18
C GLU A 158 -29.85 25.48 14.88
N TRP A 159 -29.69 25.36 16.20
CA TRP A 159 -30.27 24.25 16.96
C TRP A 159 -31.80 24.20 16.87
N ALA A 160 -32.47 25.35 16.84
CA ALA A 160 -33.93 25.39 16.71
C ALA A 160 -34.44 24.82 15.37
N THR A 161 -33.57 24.69 14.37
CA THR A 161 -33.89 24.03 13.09
C THR A 161 -33.86 22.50 13.18
N VAL A 162 -33.31 21.93 14.25
CA VAL A 162 -33.27 20.48 14.46
C VAL A 162 -34.64 20.00 14.97
N GLU A 163 -35.53 19.68 14.03
CA GLU A 163 -36.82 19.09 14.36
C GLU A 163 -36.65 17.62 14.78
N GLY A 164 -36.97 17.30 16.03
CA GLY A 164 -36.86 15.94 16.57
C GLY A 164 -37.77 14.90 15.90
N ALA A 165 -38.68 15.27 15.01
CA ALA A 165 -39.55 14.31 14.32
C ALA A 165 -38.82 13.54 13.19
N GLU A 166 -37.77 14.11 12.60
CA GLU A 166 -37.14 13.60 11.38
C GLU A 166 -35.71 13.06 11.58
N LEU A 167 -35.28 12.85 12.84
CA LEU A 167 -33.96 12.28 13.12
C LEU A 167 -33.90 10.77 12.87
N GLU A 168 -32.88 10.34 12.15
CA GLU A 168 -32.57 8.94 11.90
C GLU A 168 -31.15 8.62 12.37
N PHE A 169 -30.95 7.46 12.99
CA PHE A 169 -29.61 7.01 13.34
C PHE A 169 -28.82 6.69 12.07
N HIS A 170 -27.65 7.32 11.91
CA HIS A 170 -26.77 7.08 10.77
C HIS A 170 -25.63 6.11 11.11
N ARG A 171 -24.76 6.46 12.07
CA ARG A 171 -23.54 5.68 12.36
C ARG A 171 -22.96 5.95 13.76
N HIS A 172 -22.21 4.98 14.28
CA HIS A 172 -21.29 5.16 15.41
C HIS A 172 -19.94 5.72 14.95
N GLY A 173 -19.34 6.58 15.77
CA GLY A 173 -17.92 6.93 15.77
C GLY A 173 -17.27 6.49 17.08
N SER A 174 -15.96 6.72 17.23
CA SER A 174 -15.22 6.28 18.43
C SER A 174 -15.59 7.07 19.70
N THR A 175 -16.02 8.32 19.55
CA THR A 175 -16.37 9.23 20.66
C THR A 175 -17.77 9.82 20.55
N SER A 176 -18.52 9.44 19.52
CA SER A 176 -19.76 10.09 19.12
C SER A 176 -20.64 9.14 18.33
N PHE A 177 -21.90 9.52 18.12
CA PHE A 177 -22.74 8.94 17.08
C PHE A 177 -23.30 10.05 16.20
N ILE A 178 -23.71 9.69 15.00
CA ILE A 178 -24.21 10.63 13.99
C ILE A 178 -25.68 10.32 13.74
N LEU A 179 -26.50 11.36 13.84
CA LEU A 179 -27.90 11.36 13.41
C LEU A 179 -28.00 12.10 12.08
N ARG A 180 -28.87 11.63 11.18
CA ARG A 180 -29.25 12.32 9.95
C ARG A 180 -30.60 12.99 10.18
N GLY A 181 -30.76 14.21 9.69
CA GLY A 181 -32.06 14.90 9.66
C GLY A 181 -32.21 15.76 8.42
N ARG A 182 -33.38 16.37 8.26
CA ARG A 182 -33.64 17.35 7.20
C ARG A 182 -33.98 18.70 7.83
N PRO A 183 -33.47 19.80 7.25
CA PRO A 183 -33.81 21.12 7.73
C PRO A 183 -35.28 21.46 7.38
N PRO A 184 -35.95 22.28 8.20
CA PRO A 184 -37.31 22.74 7.93
C PRO A 184 -37.39 23.58 6.65
N GLN A 185 -38.55 23.53 5.98
CA GLN A 185 -38.78 24.32 4.76
C GLN A 185 -38.65 25.82 5.05
N GLY A 186 -37.64 26.47 4.45
CA GLY A 186 -37.39 27.91 4.59
C GLY A 186 -36.19 28.32 5.45
N SER A 187 -35.45 27.37 6.05
CA SER A 187 -34.23 27.65 6.84
C SER A 187 -33.02 28.13 6.01
N GLY A 188 -33.15 28.22 4.68
CA GLY A 188 -32.04 28.53 3.78
C GLY A 188 -31.12 27.34 3.44
N HIS A 189 -31.22 26.25 4.19
CA HIS A 189 -30.50 25.00 3.93
C HIS A 189 -31.31 24.08 3.03
N ARG A 190 -30.71 23.59 1.94
CA ARG A 190 -31.36 22.69 0.98
C ARG A 190 -30.99 21.22 1.17
N ASN A 191 -29.88 20.95 1.85
CA ASN A 191 -29.33 19.60 2.01
C ASN A 191 -29.75 18.99 3.37
N ALA A 192 -29.75 17.66 3.44
CA ALA A 192 -29.84 16.97 4.72
C ALA A 192 -28.65 17.34 5.62
N PHE A 193 -28.85 17.30 6.94
CA PHE A 193 -27.79 17.54 7.91
C PHE A 193 -27.33 16.26 8.61
N ALA A 194 -26.08 16.29 9.05
CA ALA A 194 -25.51 15.37 10.02
C ALA A 194 -25.40 16.09 11.37
N LEU A 195 -26.02 15.53 12.40
CA LEU A 195 -25.84 15.93 13.79
C LEU A 195 -24.92 14.92 14.46
N LYS A 196 -23.66 15.30 14.69
CA LYS A 196 -22.67 14.50 15.41
C LYS A 196 -22.80 14.81 16.91
N CYS A 197 -23.30 13.84 17.67
CA CYS A 197 -23.48 13.90 19.11
C CYS A 197 -22.27 13.26 19.80
N VAL A 198 -21.44 14.07 20.47
CA VAL A 198 -20.34 13.58 21.30
C VAL A 198 -20.93 12.90 22.54
N LEU A 199 -20.45 11.70 22.89
CA LEU A 199 -20.99 11.03 24.07
C LEU A 199 -20.64 11.83 25.32
N PHE A 200 -21.59 11.96 26.25
CA PHE A 200 -21.41 12.75 27.47
C PHE A 200 -20.13 12.43 28.27
N PRO A 201 -19.68 11.17 28.41
CA PRO A 201 -18.40 10.86 29.07
C PRO A 201 -17.20 11.56 28.41
N TYR A 202 -17.20 11.65 27.08
CA TYR A 202 -16.15 12.35 26.33
C TYR A 202 -16.36 13.85 26.32
N ALA A 203 -17.61 14.32 26.20
CA ALA A 203 -17.94 15.74 26.23
C ALA A 203 -17.62 16.40 27.60
N HIS A 204 -17.52 15.61 28.68
CA HIS A 204 -17.07 16.14 29.97
C HIS A 204 -15.56 16.37 30.05
N ILE A 205 -14.77 15.85 29.11
CA ILE A 205 -13.33 16.09 29.03
C ILE A 205 -13.10 17.50 28.47
N PRO A 206 -12.50 18.44 29.23
CA PRO A 206 -12.45 19.85 28.84
C PRO A 206 -11.81 20.12 27.47
N VAL A 207 -10.78 19.33 27.11
CA VAL A 207 -10.11 19.45 25.81
C VAL A 207 -11.02 19.04 24.65
N ILE A 208 -11.82 17.97 24.83
CA ILE A 208 -12.77 17.51 23.82
C ILE A 208 -13.90 18.54 23.67
N ALA A 209 -14.51 18.98 24.78
CA ALA A 209 -15.56 20.01 24.75
C ALA A 209 -15.10 21.30 24.07
N ALA A 210 -13.92 21.81 24.43
CA ALA A 210 -13.36 23.01 23.83
C ALA A 210 -13.15 22.86 22.33
N LYS A 211 -12.67 21.68 21.88
CA LYS A 211 -12.47 21.37 20.46
C LYS A 211 -13.78 21.19 19.69
N THR A 212 -14.78 20.55 20.29
CA THR A 212 -16.12 20.46 19.70
C THR A 212 -16.72 21.86 19.55
N ARG A 213 -16.62 22.71 20.58
CA ARG A 213 -17.14 24.08 20.55
C ARG A 213 -16.51 24.93 19.45
N SER A 214 -15.19 24.85 19.27
CA SER A 214 -14.48 25.63 18.25
C SER A 214 -14.58 25.05 16.84
N TYR A 215 -15.24 23.90 16.66
CA TYR A 215 -15.23 23.16 15.40
C TYR A 215 -15.78 23.96 14.22
N GLU A 216 -16.91 24.67 14.38
CA GLU A 216 -17.48 25.52 13.34
C GLU A 216 -16.48 26.58 12.84
N VAL A 217 -15.87 27.32 13.77
CA VAL A 217 -14.92 28.40 13.46
C VAL A 217 -13.66 27.85 12.80
N GLU A 218 -13.15 26.72 13.31
CA GLU A 218 -11.97 26.07 12.75
C GLU A 218 -12.25 25.47 11.36
N HIS A 219 -13.45 24.93 11.10
CA HIS A 219 -13.75 24.15 9.91
C HIS A 219 -14.34 24.97 8.75
N ASN A 220 -15.17 25.98 9.01
CA ASN A 220 -15.79 26.82 7.98
C ASN A 220 -14.89 27.93 7.43
N SER A 221 -13.60 27.87 7.71
CA SER A 221 -12.70 28.90 7.24
C SER A 221 -12.59 28.92 5.73
N LEU A 222 -12.60 30.12 5.18
CA LEU A 222 -12.42 30.37 3.77
C LEU A 222 -10.95 30.19 3.38
N ASP A 223 -10.72 29.83 2.13
CA ASP A 223 -9.37 29.88 1.56
C ASP A 223 -8.85 31.33 1.46
N ALA A 224 -7.60 31.48 0.99
CA ALA A 224 -6.97 32.80 0.84
C ALA A 224 -7.73 33.74 -0.10
N ASP A 225 -8.58 33.20 -0.98
CA ASP A 225 -9.41 33.93 -1.95
C ASP A 225 -10.85 34.16 -1.46
N GLY A 226 -11.15 33.80 -0.21
CA GLY A 226 -12.47 33.96 0.40
C GLY A 226 -13.51 32.93 -0.07
N ARG A 227 -13.09 31.79 -0.62
CA ARG A 227 -13.96 30.72 -1.11
C ARG A 227 -14.03 29.55 -0.14
N VAL A 228 -15.13 28.82 -0.18
CA VAL A 228 -15.30 27.58 0.60
C VAL A 228 -14.46 26.47 -0.04
N VAL A 229 -13.70 25.74 0.76
CA VAL A 229 -12.91 24.59 0.31
C VAL A 229 -13.86 23.47 -0.14
N GLY A 230 -13.82 23.11 -1.43
CA GLY A 230 -14.86 22.27 -2.05
C GLY A 230 -14.96 20.84 -1.50
N HIS A 231 -13.87 20.29 -0.97
CA HIS A 231 -13.82 18.92 -0.45
C HIS A 231 -14.08 18.80 1.07
N MET A 232 -14.62 19.86 1.70
CA MET A 232 -14.98 19.88 3.12
C MET A 232 -16.48 19.99 3.30
N VAL A 233 -17.00 19.40 4.38
CA VAL A 233 -18.40 19.59 4.78
C VAL A 233 -18.57 20.98 5.39
N ARG A 234 -19.67 21.67 5.07
CA ARG A 234 -19.99 22.92 5.75
C ARG A 234 -20.54 22.61 7.14
N VAL A 235 -19.96 23.21 8.16
CA VAL A 235 -20.51 23.19 9.53
C VAL A 235 -21.53 24.31 9.66
N TRP A 236 -22.65 24.07 10.32
CA TRP A 236 -23.70 25.08 10.52
C TRP A 236 -23.55 25.73 11.88
N ALA A 237 -23.32 24.91 12.91
CA ALA A 237 -23.05 25.33 14.27
C ALA A 237 -22.35 24.21 15.04
N SER A 238 -21.64 24.56 16.11
CA SER A 238 -21.08 23.60 17.06
C SER A 238 -21.20 24.06 18.52
N ALA A 239 -21.29 23.09 19.43
CA ALA A 239 -21.35 23.30 20.88
C ALA A 239 -20.38 22.34 21.59
N ASP A 240 -20.46 22.24 22.92
CA ASP A 240 -19.55 21.40 23.71
C ASP A 240 -19.73 19.89 23.46
N ASP A 241 -20.96 19.49 23.14
CA ASP A 241 -21.41 18.11 23.06
C ASP A 241 -21.95 17.73 21.68
N TRP A 242 -22.02 18.66 20.71
CA TRP A 242 -22.48 18.34 19.36
C TRP A 242 -21.94 19.24 18.26
N ILE A 243 -21.99 18.75 17.02
CA ILE A 243 -21.66 19.46 15.79
C ILE A 243 -22.78 19.24 14.78
N LEU A 244 -23.33 20.32 14.24
CA LEU A 244 -24.34 20.31 13.18
C LEU A 244 -23.68 20.72 11.86
N MET A 245 -23.77 19.89 10.83
CA MET A 245 -23.08 20.10 9.55
C MET A 245 -23.85 19.51 8.38
N ASP A 246 -23.45 19.86 7.15
CA ASP A 246 -23.95 19.22 5.93
C ASP A 246 -23.73 17.70 5.99
N PHE A 247 -24.75 16.95 5.59
CA PHE A 247 -24.61 15.50 5.44
C PHE A 247 -23.81 15.19 4.17
N ALA A 248 -22.61 14.62 4.34
CA ALA A 248 -21.82 14.13 3.21
C ALA A 248 -22.45 12.87 2.61
N GLU A 249 -23.05 13.01 1.42
CA GLU A 249 -23.66 11.88 0.72
C GLU A 249 -22.59 10.97 0.09
N GLY A 250 -22.62 9.69 0.44
CA GLY A 250 -21.72 8.71 -0.14
C GLY A 250 -21.46 7.54 0.80
N ARG A 251 -20.44 6.75 0.46
CA ARG A 251 -19.89 5.70 1.33
C ARG A 251 -18.57 6.20 1.89
N THR A 252 -18.15 5.67 3.03
CA THR A 252 -16.74 5.82 3.41
C THR A 252 -15.85 5.12 2.37
N LEU A 253 -14.60 5.59 2.21
CA LEU A 253 -13.65 4.94 1.32
C LEU A 253 -13.39 3.48 1.74
N ALA A 254 -13.42 3.18 3.04
CA ALA A 254 -13.36 1.82 3.56
C ALA A 254 -14.47 0.92 2.98
N GLU A 255 -15.73 1.38 3.04
CA GLU A 255 -16.88 0.64 2.51
C GLU A 255 -16.84 0.51 0.99
N GLU A 256 -16.36 1.54 0.29
CA GLU A 256 -16.20 1.50 -1.16
C GLU A 256 -15.14 0.47 -1.58
N ILE A 257 -14.02 0.38 -0.87
CA ILE A 257 -12.99 -0.64 -1.12
C ILE A 257 -13.57 -2.04 -0.91
N GLU A 258 -14.29 -2.25 0.20
CA GLU A 258 -14.94 -3.54 0.48
C GLU A 258 -16.01 -3.89 -0.57
N GLU A 259 -16.78 -2.92 -1.04
CA GLU A 259 -17.72 -3.14 -2.14
C GLU A 259 -17.01 -3.54 -3.43
N LEU A 260 -15.95 -2.82 -3.82
CA LEU A 260 -15.18 -3.14 -5.02
C LEU A 260 -14.57 -4.54 -4.93
N LYS A 261 -14.16 -4.99 -3.74
CA LYS A 261 -13.72 -6.37 -3.50
C LYS A 261 -14.88 -7.36 -3.72
N ARG A 262 -16.07 -7.09 -3.19
CA ARG A 262 -17.27 -7.93 -3.39
C ARG A 262 -17.70 -7.99 -4.86
N GLU A 263 -17.73 -6.85 -5.56
CA GLU A 263 -18.03 -6.75 -6.99
C GLU A 263 -17.03 -7.56 -7.83
N THR A 264 -15.75 -7.56 -7.45
CA THR A 264 -14.70 -8.34 -8.14
C THR A 264 -14.81 -9.84 -7.84
N ALA A 265 -15.26 -10.21 -6.64
CA ALA A 265 -15.41 -11.61 -6.20
C ALA A 265 -16.69 -12.29 -6.73
N ALA A 266 -17.73 -11.52 -7.08
CA ALA A 266 -18.98 -12.06 -7.60
C ALA A 266 -18.78 -12.80 -8.94
N PRO A 267 -19.29 -14.04 -9.10
CA PRO A 267 -19.25 -14.73 -10.39
C PRO A 267 -20.05 -13.92 -11.41
N ALA A 268 -19.48 -13.65 -12.58
CA ALA A 268 -20.15 -12.97 -13.68
C ALA A 268 -21.31 -13.82 -14.22
N ALA A 269 -22.45 -13.81 -13.54
CA ALA A 269 -23.68 -14.40 -13.98
C ALA A 269 -24.31 -13.49 -15.04
N GLY A 270 -24.22 -13.90 -16.31
CA GLY A 270 -25.12 -13.43 -17.37
C GLY A 270 -24.80 -12.05 -17.97
N ARG A 271 -23.82 -11.98 -18.87
CA ARG A 271 -23.87 -11.31 -20.20
C ARG A 271 -22.45 -11.18 -20.75
N PHE A 272 -22.31 -11.41 -22.04
CA PHE A 272 -21.05 -11.46 -22.79
C PHE A 272 -20.25 -10.15 -22.72
N ARG A 273 -19.44 -9.98 -21.67
CA ARG A 273 -18.17 -9.25 -21.70
C ARG A 273 -17.30 -9.83 -20.60
N ARG A 274 -16.35 -10.70 -20.98
CA ARG A 274 -15.31 -11.24 -20.10
C ARG A 274 -14.40 -10.10 -19.61
N ARG A 275 -14.87 -9.27 -18.67
CA ARG A 275 -13.98 -8.51 -17.81
C ARG A 275 -13.58 -9.47 -16.70
N ARG A 276 -12.52 -10.26 -16.95
CA ARG A 276 -11.98 -11.19 -15.96
C ARG A 276 -11.64 -10.37 -14.69
N PRO A 277 -12.07 -10.79 -13.49
CA PRO A 277 -11.64 -10.17 -12.26
C PRO A 277 -10.10 -10.14 -12.21
N SER A 278 -9.51 -9.04 -11.72
CA SER A 278 -8.09 -9.05 -11.37
C SER A 278 -7.87 -10.23 -10.42
N PRO A 279 -6.94 -11.16 -10.72
CA PRO A 279 -6.70 -12.28 -9.83
C PRO A 279 -6.38 -11.73 -8.44
N ALA A 280 -7.04 -12.29 -7.42
CA ALA A 280 -6.78 -11.95 -6.03
C ALA A 280 -5.26 -11.95 -5.78
N GLY A 281 -4.73 -10.78 -5.42
CA GLY A 281 -3.34 -10.63 -5.02
C GLY A 281 -2.42 -9.78 -5.91
N ASN A 282 -2.90 -9.21 -7.02
CA ASN A 282 -2.14 -8.19 -7.75
C ASN A 282 -2.33 -6.80 -7.16
N VAL A 283 -1.28 -5.98 -7.22
CA VAL A 283 -1.38 -4.56 -6.83
C VAL A 283 -2.42 -3.86 -7.72
N ARG A 284 -3.48 -3.33 -7.11
CA ARG A 284 -4.60 -2.62 -7.76
C ARG A 284 -4.23 -1.21 -8.20
N LEU A 285 -3.33 -1.12 -9.19
CA LEU A 285 -2.90 0.16 -9.78
C LEU A 285 -4.07 0.97 -10.37
N ASP A 286 -5.14 0.30 -10.79
CA ASP A 286 -6.37 0.94 -11.24
C ASP A 286 -7.05 1.71 -10.11
N LEU A 287 -7.09 1.15 -8.91
CA LEU A 287 -7.72 1.77 -7.74
C LEU A 287 -6.86 2.91 -7.20
N ILE A 288 -5.53 2.71 -7.12
CA ILE A 288 -4.58 3.79 -6.79
C ILE A 288 -4.73 4.97 -7.76
N ARG A 289 -4.91 4.71 -9.07
CA ARG A 289 -5.15 5.79 -10.04
C ARG A 289 -6.51 6.46 -9.82
N LYS A 290 -7.59 5.68 -9.70
CA LYS A 290 -8.96 6.18 -9.65
C LYS A 290 -9.29 6.93 -8.38
N VAL A 291 -8.72 6.53 -7.24
CA VAL A 291 -9.00 7.11 -5.93
C VAL A 291 -7.81 7.90 -5.40
N GLY A 292 -6.60 7.36 -5.51
CA GLY A 292 -5.39 7.99 -4.97
C GLY A 292 -5.04 9.32 -5.64
N LEU A 293 -5.29 9.47 -6.95
CA LEU A 293 -5.07 10.75 -7.64
C LEU A 293 -6.10 11.81 -7.22
N PRO A 294 -7.43 11.57 -7.26
CA PRO A 294 -8.39 12.51 -6.69
C PRO A 294 -8.13 12.84 -5.21
N LEU A 295 -7.69 11.87 -4.41
CA LEU A 295 -7.34 12.10 -3.00
C LEU A 295 -6.19 13.11 -2.86
N LEU A 296 -5.15 12.98 -3.68
CA LEU A 296 -4.04 13.94 -3.73
C LEU A 296 -4.50 15.33 -4.21
N ALA A 297 -5.43 15.39 -5.17
CA ALA A 297 -5.99 16.65 -5.64
C ALA A 297 -6.78 17.36 -4.52
N ALA A 298 -7.62 16.61 -3.80
CA ALA A 298 -8.40 17.11 -2.67
C ALA A 298 -7.49 17.58 -1.51
N LEU A 299 -6.44 16.81 -1.17
CA LEU A 299 -5.44 17.22 -0.19
C LEU A 299 -4.66 18.48 -0.63
N ALA A 300 -4.43 18.65 -1.94
CA ALA A 300 -3.78 19.85 -2.45
C ALA A 300 -4.64 21.10 -2.29
N GLU A 301 -5.97 20.98 -2.38
CA GLU A 301 -6.88 22.10 -2.09
C GLU A 301 -6.92 22.42 -0.61
N LEU A 302 -7.03 21.39 0.24
CA LEU A 302 -7.00 21.54 1.69
C LEU A 302 -5.72 22.23 2.16
N HIS A 303 -4.58 21.78 1.66
CA HIS A 303 -3.28 22.34 2.02
C HIS A 303 -3.10 23.79 1.54
N ARG A 304 -3.59 24.12 0.33
CA ARG A 304 -3.59 25.51 -0.19
C ARG A 304 -4.41 26.45 0.68
N ALA A 305 -5.49 25.96 1.29
CA ALA A 305 -6.27 26.71 2.27
C ALA A 305 -5.59 26.80 3.66
N GLY A 306 -4.34 26.35 3.80
CA GLY A 306 -3.61 26.35 5.08
C GLY A 306 -4.12 25.31 6.07
N ARG A 307 -4.87 24.31 5.59
CA ARG A 307 -5.51 23.29 6.43
C ARG A 307 -4.78 21.95 6.35
N ARG A 308 -4.91 21.19 7.44
CA ARG A 308 -4.41 19.82 7.59
C ARG A 308 -5.54 18.98 8.16
N HIS A 309 -5.58 17.71 7.80
CA HIS A 309 -6.61 16.80 8.30
C HIS A 309 -6.23 16.29 9.70
N GLU A 310 -4.98 15.87 9.90
CA GLU A 310 -4.39 15.36 11.15
C GLU A 310 -4.98 14.04 11.70
N ASP A 311 -6.00 13.49 11.03
CA ASP A 311 -6.62 12.19 11.31
C ASP A 311 -7.11 11.52 10.02
N LEU A 312 -6.31 11.63 8.95
CA LEU A 312 -6.69 11.11 7.64
C LEU A 312 -6.73 9.56 7.68
N SER A 313 -7.88 8.97 7.35
CA SER A 313 -8.10 7.52 7.35
C SER A 313 -9.14 7.11 6.31
N LEU A 314 -9.28 5.80 6.04
CA LEU A 314 -10.28 5.31 5.08
C LEU A 314 -11.73 5.58 5.49
N THR A 315 -12.01 5.79 6.78
CA THR A 315 -13.36 6.11 7.27
C THR A 315 -13.67 7.60 7.26
N ASN A 316 -12.63 8.44 7.19
CA ASN A 316 -12.74 9.90 7.23
C ASN A 316 -12.73 10.54 5.81
N VAL A 317 -12.76 9.69 4.78
CA VAL A 317 -12.95 10.10 3.39
C VAL A 317 -14.29 9.52 2.91
N ILE A 318 -15.26 10.39 2.65
CA ILE A 318 -16.51 10.02 1.99
C ILE A 318 -16.31 10.09 0.49
N VAL A 319 -16.80 9.08 -0.21
CA VAL A 319 -16.66 8.93 -1.64
C VAL A 319 -18.02 8.78 -2.30
N ARG A 320 -18.19 9.51 -3.40
CA ARG A 320 -19.34 9.42 -4.28
C ARG A 320 -18.86 9.11 -5.69
N ARG A 321 -19.36 8.02 -6.28
CA ARG A 321 -19.09 7.68 -7.68
C ARG A 321 -19.76 8.75 -8.56
N GLY A 322 -19.01 9.37 -9.46
CA GLY A 322 -19.54 10.36 -10.40
C GLY A 322 -20.39 9.73 -11.50
N ASP A 323 -21.17 10.58 -12.19
CA ASP A 323 -22.13 10.19 -13.23
C ASP A 323 -21.47 9.59 -14.49
N ASP A 324 -20.18 9.83 -14.71
CA ASP A 324 -19.37 9.25 -15.80
C ASP A 324 -19.01 7.78 -15.53
N ASP A 325 -20.01 6.91 -15.52
CA ASP A 325 -19.84 5.44 -15.51
C ASP A 325 -19.05 4.93 -14.27
N GLY A 326 -19.06 5.70 -13.16
CA GLY A 326 -18.31 5.40 -11.93
C GLY A 326 -16.79 5.49 -12.07
N ARG A 327 -16.27 6.28 -13.02
CA ARG A 327 -14.82 6.45 -13.26
C ARG A 327 -14.18 7.60 -12.50
N SER A 328 -14.97 8.59 -12.11
CA SER A 328 -14.56 9.69 -11.24
C SER A 328 -15.09 9.47 -9.83
N TYR A 329 -14.28 9.82 -8.83
CA TYR A 329 -14.69 9.87 -7.44
C TYR A 329 -14.71 11.32 -7.00
N ASP A 330 -15.86 11.74 -6.50
CA ASP A 330 -15.99 12.96 -5.73
C ASP A 330 -15.71 12.62 -4.26
N LEU A 331 -14.77 13.36 -3.65
CA LEU A 331 -14.24 13.07 -2.33
C LEU A 331 -14.60 14.18 -1.38
N THR A 332 -15.04 13.82 -0.17
CA THR A 332 -15.31 14.76 0.90
C THR A 332 -14.62 14.29 2.17
N PHE A 333 -13.80 15.15 2.76
CA PHE A 333 -13.17 14.90 4.04
C PHE A 333 -14.16 15.18 5.17
N VAL A 334 -14.17 14.31 6.16
CA VAL A 334 -14.98 14.44 7.37
C VAL A 334 -14.11 14.18 8.59
N ASP A 335 -14.55 14.67 9.75
CA ASP A 335 -13.90 14.46 11.04
C ASP A 335 -12.45 14.99 11.11
N PHE A 336 -12.32 16.32 11.14
CA PHE A 336 -11.02 16.98 11.16
C PHE A 336 -10.45 17.11 12.57
N GLY A 337 -9.13 17.10 12.64
CA GLY A 337 -8.38 17.34 13.87
C GLY A 337 -7.94 16.06 14.55
N ARG A 338 -7.05 16.23 15.54
CA ARG A 338 -6.41 15.10 16.21
C ARG A 338 -7.43 14.34 17.04
N ASN A 339 -7.51 13.04 16.83
CA ASN A 339 -8.22 12.16 17.73
C ASN A 339 -7.36 11.87 18.97
N TYR A 340 -7.70 12.54 20.08
CA TYR A 340 -6.99 12.45 21.35
C TYR A 340 -7.06 11.06 22.00
N LEU A 341 -7.92 10.15 21.53
CA LEU A 341 -7.95 8.77 21.99
C LEU A 341 -6.68 7.99 21.60
N TYR A 342 -5.95 8.45 20.59
CA TYR A 342 -4.69 7.83 20.19
C TYR A 342 -3.49 8.33 20.99
N SER A 343 -3.66 9.39 21.81
CA SER A 343 -2.59 10.03 22.58
C SER A 343 -2.79 9.83 24.10
N GLY A 344 -1.77 9.33 24.79
CA GLY A 344 -1.76 9.24 26.27
C GLY A 344 -2.38 7.97 26.87
N ALA A 345 -2.71 8.03 28.18
CA ALA A 345 -3.14 6.90 29.01
C ALA A 345 -4.49 6.25 28.61
N PHE A 346 -5.22 6.87 27.68
CA PHE A 346 -6.50 6.38 27.13
C PHE A 346 -6.34 5.65 25.80
N ALA A 347 -5.11 5.41 25.34
CA ALA A 347 -4.85 4.59 24.17
C ALA A 347 -5.40 3.18 24.41
N THR A 348 -6.58 2.90 23.86
CA THR A 348 -7.24 1.60 23.89
C THR A 348 -6.47 0.61 23.02
N GLY A 349 -5.29 0.19 23.47
CA GLY A 349 -4.47 -0.87 22.89
C GLY A 349 -4.02 -0.66 21.42
N PRO A 350 -2.96 -1.36 21.00
CA PRO A 350 -2.67 -1.54 19.58
C PRO A 350 -3.72 -2.49 18.99
N GLY A 351 -4.88 -1.97 18.55
CA GLY A 351 -5.97 -2.85 18.09
C GLY A 351 -7.10 -2.23 17.26
N SER A 352 -7.30 -0.91 17.25
CA SER A 352 -8.31 -0.33 16.35
C SER A 352 -7.77 -0.29 14.92
N ALA A 353 -8.52 -0.81 13.95
CA ALA A 353 -8.13 -0.88 12.54
C ALA A 353 -7.77 0.50 11.93
N GLN A 354 -8.22 1.59 12.56
CA GLN A 354 -7.91 2.97 12.17
C GLN A 354 -6.53 3.46 12.65
N SER A 355 -6.01 2.93 13.77
CA SER A 355 -4.74 3.37 14.36
C SER A 355 -3.51 3.18 13.45
N VAL A 356 -3.65 2.33 12.43
CA VAL A 356 -2.63 2.02 11.43
C VAL A 356 -2.40 3.20 10.46
N TYR A 357 -3.42 4.04 10.23
CA TYR A 357 -3.31 5.23 9.39
C TYR A 357 -2.76 6.45 10.13
N VAL A 358 -2.81 6.43 11.47
CA VAL A 358 -2.38 7.55 12.30
C VAL A 358 -0.86 7.62 12.35
N ALA A 359 -0.31 8.79 12.05
CA ALA A 359 1.13 9.00 12.03
C ALA A 359 1.74 8.78 13.43
N PRO A 360 2.95 8.18 13.54
CA PRO A 360 3.56 7.88 14.84
C PRO A 360 3.72 9.09 15.75
N GLU A 361 4.05 10.26 15.20
CA GLU A 361 4.18 11.51 15.94
C GLU A 361 2.83 12.03 16.49
N VAL A 362 1.71 11.75 15.81
CA VAL A 362 0.37 12.08 16.31
C VAL A 362 0.01 11.19 17.50
N ARG A 363 0.27 9.88 17.38
CA ARG A 363 0.08 8.92 18.49
C ARG A 363 0.96 9.26 19.70
N ALA A 364 2.18 9.74 19.44
CA ALA A 364 3.10 10.19 20.47
C ALA A 364 2.71 11.54 21.11
N GLY A 365 1.67 12.21 20.63
CA GLY A 365 1.26 13.53 21.13
C GLY A 365 2.24 14.66 20.78
N SER A 366 3.01 14.52 19.70
CA SER A 366 3.96 15.55 19.23
C SER A 366 3.24 16.84 18.85
N GLU A 367 3.88 17.99 19.08
CA GLU A 367 3.39 19.27 18.56
C GLU A 367 3.65 19.39 17.06
N ASP A 368 4.82 18.95 16.58
CA ASP A 368 5.14 18.91 15.15
C ASP A 368 4.50 17.69 14.49
N VAL A 369 3.39 17.94 13.79
CA VAL A 369 2.63 16.98 12.98
C VAL A 369 2.51 17.45 11.53
N THR A 370 3.38 18.36 11.10
CA THR A 370 3.31 19.02 9.78
C THR A 370 3.24 18.03 8.61
N LYS A 371 3.84 16.85 8.76
CA LYS A 371 3.90 15.78 7.76
C LYS A 371 3.00 14.58 8.08
N ALA A 372 2.12 14.66 9.08
CA ALA A 372 1.28 13.53 9.50
C ALA A 372 0.38 13.02 8.36
N ASP A 373 -0.28 13.94 7.64
CA ASP A 373 -1.15 13.61 6.50
C ASP A 373 -0.42 12.88 5.37
N LEU A 374 0.91 13.09 5.21
CA LEU A 374 1.71 12.34 4.23
C LEU A 374 1.82 10.87 4.62
N TYR A 375 2.04 10.58 5.91
CA TYR A 375 2.10 9.21 6.41
C TYR A 375 0.77 8.50 6.17
N SER A 376 -0.32 9.14 6.59
CA SER A 376 -1.68 8.63 6.42
C SER A 376 -2.03 8.38 4.96
N LEU A 377 -1.68 9.31 4.06
CA LEU A 377 -1.80 9.12 2.62
C LEU A 377 -1.05 7.88 2.14
N GLY A 378 0.21 7.71 2.55
CA GLY A 378 1.00 6.53 2.20
C GLY A 378 0.33 5.22 2.64
N ARG A 379 -0.24 5.18 3.85
CA ARG A 379 -1.02 4.03 4.34
C ARG A 379 -2.29 3.78 3.53
N ILE A 380 -3.02 4.84 3.15
CA ILE A 380 -4.18 4.73 2.27
C ILE A 380 -3.78 4.15 0.90
N LEU A 381 -2.66 4.59 0.31
CA LEU A 381 -2.17 4.07 -0.97
C LEU A 381 -1.81 2.57 -0.89
N ILE A 382 -1.30 2.09 0.25
CA ILE A 382 -1.08 0.66 0.49
C ILE A 382 -2.42 -0.09 0.50
N ALA A 383 -3.42 0.42 1.22
CA ALA A 383 -4.75 -0.18 1.30
C ALA A 383 -5.43 -0.23 -0.08
N LEU A 384 -5.33 0.84 -0.88
CA LEU A 384 -5.82 0.88 -2.27
C LEU A 384 -5.07 -0.10 -3.18
N GLY A 385 -3.86 -0.54 -2.82
CA GLY A 385 -3.13 -1.57 -3.52
C GLY A 385 -3.72 -2.98 -3.36
N ASP A 386 -4.52 -3.21 -2.32
CA ASP A 386 -5.24 -4.46 -2.05
C ASP A 386 -4.36 -5.73 -2.07
N VAL A 387 -3.20 -5.65 -1.41
CA VAL A 387 -2.25 -6.78 -1.31
C VAL A 387 -2.02 -7.25 0.14
N GLY A 388 -2.88 -6.80 1.06
CA GLY A 388 -2.76 -7.01 2.51
C GLY A 388 -1.80 -6.02 3.18
N GLU A 389 -1.62 -6.16 4.49
CA GLU A 389 -0.63 -5.41 5.28
C GLU A 389 0.46 -6.35 5.80
N ASN A 390 1.69 -5.85 5.92
CA ASN A 390 2.73 -6.57 6.64
C ASN A 390 2.58 -6.28 8.14
N ARG A 391 2.93 -7.28 8.97
CA ARG A 391 2.92 -7.16 10.45
C ARG A 391 3.91 -6.13 11.01
N ASP A 392 4.85 -5.65 10.19
CA ASP A 392 5.94 -4.74 10.57
C ASP A 392 5.72 -3.30 10.09
N ASP A 393 4.49 -2.96 9.67
CA ASP A 393 4.10 -1.67 9.11
C ASP A 393 4.85 -1.25 7.83
N THR A 394 5.65 -2.15 7.24
CA THR A 394 6.32 -1.90 5.96
C THR A 394 5.41 -2.16 4.77
N ILE A 395 5.83 -1.72 3.59
CA ILE A 395 5.08 -1.98 2.36
C ILE A 395 5.09 -3.49 2.06
N PRO A 396 3.94 -4.06 1.67
CA PRO A 396 3.85 -5.44 1.23
C PRO A 396 4.83 -5.78 0.09
N ASP A 397 5.48 -6.93 0.17
CA ASP A 397 6.55 -7.33 -0.76
C ASP A 397 6.09 -7.33 -2.24
N ARG A 398 4.79 -7.54 -2.48
CA ARG A 398 4.20 -7.51 -3.83
C ARG A 398 4.37 -6.16 -4.53
N PHE A 399 4.41 -5.04 -3.82
CA PHE A 399 4.71 -3.75 -4.41
C PHE A 399 6.12 -3.72 -5.01
N TYR A 400 7.13 -4.25 -4.32
CA TYR A 400 8.50 -4.27 -4.84
C TYR A 400 8.67 -5.22 -6.05
N GLY A 401 7.89 -6.29 -6.12
CA GLY A 401 7.90 -7.21 -7.26
C GLY A 401 7.17 -6.68 -8.49
N GLN A 402 5.93 -6.19 -8.30
CA GLN A 402 5.01 -5.84 -9.39
C GLN A 402 5.07 -4.35 -9.78
N ALA A 403 5.22 -3.47 -8.80
CA ALA A 403 5.13 -2.02 -8.96
C ALA A 403 6.23 -1.25 -8.18
N PRO A 404 7.53 -1.54 -8.41
CA PRO A 404 8.62 -1.00 -7.60
C PRO A 404 8.70 0.54 -7.60
N LEU A 405 8.23 1.18 -8.67
CA LEU A 405 8.15 2.64 -8.76
C LEU A 405 7.08 3.23 -7.82
N ILE A 406 5.96 2.52 -7.64
CA ILE A 406 4.91 2.91 -6.69
C ILE A 406 5.36 2.61 -5.26
N ALA A 407 6.01 1.46 -5.03
CA ALA A 407 6.64 1.13 -3.75
C ALA A 407 7.56 2.27 -3.29
N ARG A 408 8.40 2.76 -4.20
CA ARG A 408 9.34 3.87 -3.97
C ARG A 408 8.65 5.18 -3.57
N VAL A 409 7.51 5.52 -4.17
CA VAL A 409 6.72 6.71 -3.77
C VAL A 409 6.14 6.52 -2.38
N ILE A 410 5.51 5.38 -2.12
CA ILE A 410 4.89 5.08 -0.82
C ILE A 410 5.94 5.06 0.29
N GLU A 411 7.12 4.47 0.08
CA GLU A 411 8.21 4.47 1.08
C GLU A 411 8.60 5.89 1.46
N ASP A 412 8.60 6.82 0.51
CA ASP A 412 8.93 8.23 0.74
C ASP A 412 7.89 8.98 1.58
N LEU A 413 6.72 8.38 1.81
CA LEU A 413 5.63 8.94 2.60
C LEU A 413 5.51 8.33 4.00
N ILE A 414 5.78 7.03 4.15
CA ILE A 414 5.43 6.28 5.38
C ILE A 414 6.56 6.15 6.42
N ASP A 415 7.64 6.93 6.33
CA ASP A 415 8.70 6.83 7.35
C ASP A 415 8.16 7.26 8.73
N VAL A 416 8.42 6.46 9.76
CA VAL A 416 8.08 6.77 11.16
C VAL A 416 8.62 8.12 11.59
N ARG A 417 9.79 8.52 11.06
CA ARG A 417 10.38 9.82 11.33
C ARG A 417 9.90 10.87 10.30
N PRO A 418 9.20 11.94 10.73
CA PRO A 418 8.68 12.96 9.81
C PRO A 418 9.77 13.63 8.96
N ASP A 419 10.95 13.85 9.53
CA ASP A 419 12.09 14.47 8.84
C ASP A 419 12.63 13.60 7.68
N ARG A 420 12.31 12.30 7.66
CA ARG A 420 12.70 11.35 6.62
C ARG A 420 11.62 11.07 5.57
N ARG A 421 10.50 11.78 5.63
CA ARG A 421 9.50 11.78 4.56
C ARG A 421 9.88 12.83 3.51
N LEU A 422 9.66 12.49 2.24
CA LEU A 422 10.03 13.27 1.06
C LEU A 422 11.56 13.40 0.85
N LEU A 423 12.33 12.34 1.11
CA LEU A 423 13.78 12.31 0.86
C LEU A 423 14.08 12.12 -0.63
N VAL A 424 13.36 11.20 -1.27
CA VAL A 424 13.55 10.84 -2.68
C VAL A 424 12.91 11.90 -3.59
N PHE A 425 11.72 12.37 -3.23
CA PHE A 425 10.93 13.38 -3.95
C PHE A 425 10.80 14.66 -3.12
N PRO A 426 11.89 15.43 -2.94
CA PRO A 426 11.94 16.55 -2.02
C PRO A 426 11.10 17.69 -2.52
N VAL A 427 10.23 18.15 -1.64
CA VAL A 427 9.46 19.38 -1.75
C VAL A 427 9.24 19.87 -0.31
N PRO A 428 9.43 21.17 -0.01
CA PRO A 428 9.13 21.69 1.32
C PRO A 428 7.67 21.40 1.70
N ILE A 429 7.41 21.01 2.94
CA ILE A 429 6.03 20.72 3.37
C ILE A 429 5.18 21.99 3.48
N ASP A 430 5.82 23.14 3.66
CA ASP A 430 5.16 24.45 3.68
C ASP A 430 4.91 24.99 2.25
N ASP A 431 5.35 24.26 1.22
CA ASP A 431 5.04 24.59 -0.17
C ASP A 431 3.57 24.24 -0.44
N GLN A 432 2.78 25.26 -0.77
CA GLN A 432 1.36 25.12 -1.09
C GLN A 432 1.09 24.09 -2.21
N ASP A 433 2.09 23.79 -3.04
CA ASP A 433 2.01 22.84 -4.13
C ASP A 433 2.50 21.43 -3.79
N VAL A 434 2.86 21.11 -2.54
CA VAL A 434 3.39 19.78 -2.14
C VAL A 434 2.54 18.62 -2.64
N TYR A 435 1.23 18.63 -2.40
CA TYR A 435 0.34 17.55 -2.84
C TYR A 435 0.08 17.58 -4.35
N ARG A 436 0.08 18.75 -4.99
CA ARG A 436 0.00 18.88 -6.46
C ARG A 436 1.26 18.33 -7.14
N TYR A 437 2.41 18.52 -6.53
CA TYR A 437 3.67 17.92 -6.94
C TYR A 437 3.62 16.40 -6.78
N LEU A 438 3.18 15.90 -5.62
CA LEU A 438 3.01 14.46 -5.37
C LEU A 438 1.99 13.81 -6.29
N HIS A 439 0.89 14.49 -6.62
CA HIS A 439 -0.09 14.07 -7.64
C HIS A 439 0.61 13.80 -8.97
N ARG A 440 1.37 14.79 -9.47
CA ARG A 440 2.12 14.66 -10.73
C ARG A 440 3.16 13.53 -10.66
N VAL A 441 3.87 13.38 -9.54
CA VAL A 441 4.84 12.28 -9.36
C VAL A 441 4.12 10.94 -9.41
N LEU A 442 3.08 10.73 -8.60
CA LEU A 442 2.35 9.47 -8.54
C LEU A 442 1.73 9.11 -9.90
N GLU A 443 1.12 10.08 -10.57
CA GLU A 443 0.57 9.89 -11.92
C GLU A 443 1.64 9.46 -12.92
N GLN A 444 2.80 10.14 -12.93
CA GLN A 444 3.91 9.80 -13.80
C GLN A 444 4.47 8.39 -13.53
N GLU A 445 4.61 8.02 -12.25
CA GLU A 445 5.06 6.68 -11.86
C GLU A 445 4.02 5.61 -12.23
N LEU A 446 2.72 5.88 -12.03
CA LEU A 446 1.62 5.00 -12.45
C LEU A 446 1.61 4.79 -13.96
N ASP A 447 1.78 5.85 -14.75
CA ASP A 447 1.85 5.75 -16.20
C ASP A 447 2.99 4.86 -16.66
N VAL A 448 4.18 5.02 -16.06
CA VAL A 448 5.37 4.24 -16.40
C VAL A 448 5.19 2.78 -15.99
N THR A 449 4.66 2.52 -14.78
CA THR A 449 4.37 1.17 -14.31
C THR A 449 3.30 0.50 -15.16
N GLN A 450 2.20 1.19 -15.47
CA GLN A 450 1.14 0.64 -16.31
C GLN A 450 1.63 0.42 -17.75
N ALA A 451 2.41 1.32 -18.35
CA ALA A 451 3.01 1.11 -19.67
C ALA A 451 4.01 -0.05 -19.69
N ALA A 452 4.68 -0.32 -18.56
CA ALA A 452 5.52 -1.49 -18.41
C ALA A 452 4.69 -2.79 -18.37
N LEU A 453 3.45 -2.75 -17.86
CA LEU A 453 2.54 -3.89 -17.68
C LEU A 453 1.52 -4.10 -18.83
N ALA A 454 1.12 -3.06 -19.57
CA ALA A 454 -0.09 -3.00 -20.40
C ALA A 454 -0.16 -3.98 -21.60
N GLU A 455 0.95 -4.59 -22.02
CA GLU A 455 0.99 -5.58 -23.12
C GLU A 455 1.45 -6.97 -22.68
N ASP A 456 1.69 -7.19 -21.39
CA ASP A 456 1.98 -8.54 -20.88
C ASP A 456 0.66 -9.22 -20.48
N SER A 457 -0.10 -9.64 -21.49
CA SER A 457 -1.25 -10.55 -21.29
C SER A 457 -0.87 -11.80 -20.48
N ASP A 458 0.43 -12.15 -20.48
CA ASP A 458 1.02 -13.30 -19.81
C ASP A 458 1.66 -12.97 -18.43
N GLN A 459 1.83 -11.71 -18.01
CA GLN A 459 2.15 -11.40 -16.58
C GLN A 459 0.90 -11.19 -15.73
N ARG A 460 -0.27 -10.98 -16.35
CA ARG A 460 -1.54 -10.94 -15.62
C ARG A 460 -1.84 -12.25 -14.85
N PRO A 461 -1.50 -13.46 -15.36
CA PRO A 461 -1.55 -14.71 -14.60
C PRO A 461 -0.27 -15.01 -13.79
N ASN A 462 0.93 -14.58 -14.21
CA ASN A 462 2.16 -14.89 -13.45
C ASN A 462 2.37 -14.03 -12.18
N ALA A 463 1.38 -13.20 -11.85
CA ALA A 463 1.26 -12.48 -10.60
C ALA A 463 0.26 -13.16 -9.64
N ILE A 464 -0.29 -14.32 -10.04
CA ILE A 464 -1.07 -15.24 -9.20
C ILE A 464 -0.15 -15.83 -8.10
N PRO A 465 -0.63 -15.98 -6.86
CA PRO A 465 0.07 -16.73 -5.81
C PRO A 465 0.45 -18.15 -6.27
N TYR A 466 1.50 -18.68 -5.66
CA TYR A 466 2.17 -19.97 -5.88
C TYR A 466 1.29 -21.21 -6.16
N ASP A 467 -0.02 -21.18 -5.89
CA ASP A 467 -0.88 -22.35 -5.82
C ASP A 467 -1.43 -22.89 -7.16
N ARG A 468 -1.33 -22.18 -8.29
CA ARG A 468 -1.95 -22.66 -9.55
C ARG A 468 -1.21 -22.29 -10.84
N HIS A 469 0.08 -22.60 -10.94
CA HIS A 469 0.68 -22.69 -12.27
C HIS A 469 0.17 -23.93 -13.01
N THR A 470 -0.58 -23.71 -14.09
CA THR A 470 -0.93 -24.80 -15.02
C THR A 470 0.28 -25.13 -15.88
N VAL A 471 0.49 -26.43 -16.16
CA VAL A 471 1.61 -26.96 -16.97
C VAL A 471 1.77 -26.21 -18.31
N THR A 472 0.66 -25.75 -18.89
CA THR A 472 0.60 -24.98 -20.14
C THR A 472 1.21 -23.57 -20.06
N GLU A 473 1.12 -22.87 -18.92
CA GLU A 473 1.78 -21.56 -18.72
C GLU A 473 3.29 -21.73 -18.54
N THR A 474 3.71 -22.76 -17.79
CA THR A 474 5.12 -23.14 -17.64
C THR A 474 5.74 -23.38 -19.02
N VAL A 475 5.08 -24.16 -19.90
CA VAL A 475 5.56 -24.44 -21.26
C VAL A 475 5.66 -23.18 -22.13
N ARG A 476 4.74 -22.21 -22.01
CA ARG A 476 4.83 -20.94 -22.76
C ARG A 476 5.97 -20.04 -22.29
N THR A 477 6.33 -20.09 -21.00
CA THR A 477 7.52 -19.39 -20.48
C THR A 477 8.86 -20.06 -20.83
N LEU A 478 8.84 -21.23 -21.48
CA LEU A 478 10.06 -21.91 -21.92
C LEU A 478 10.62 -21.35 -23.23
N PHE A 479 9.84 -20.64 -24.04
CA PHE A 479 10.32 -20.05 -25.30
C PHE A 479 10.74 -18.57 -25.09
N PRO A 480 11.88 -18.12 -25.66
CA PRO A 480 12.39 -16.78 -25.43
C PRO A 480 12.02 -15.83 -26.58
N PRO A 481 11.00 -15.00 -26.43
CA PRO A 481 11.09 -13.64 -26.86
C PRO A 481 11.54 -12.85 -25.63
N SER A 482 12.79 -12.40 -25.59
CA SER A 482 13.22 -11.37 -24.63
C SER A 482 12.29 -10.15 -24.77
N ARG A 483 11.28 -10.02 -23.90
CA ARG A 483 10.32 -8.91 -23.91
C ARG A 483 10.81 -7.71 -23.10
N GLU A 484 11.87 -7.88 -22.31
CA GLU A 484 12.46 -6.84 -21.48
C GLU A 484 12.96 -5.61 -22.27
N PRO A 485 13.61 -5.72 -23.45
CA PRO A 485 13.98 -4.53 -24.23
C PRO A 485 12.77 -3.73 -24.71
N LYS A 486 11.68 -4.42 -25.09
CA LYS A 486 10.42 -3.76 -25.47
C LYS A 486 9.84 -3.02 -24.26
N ARG A 487 9.79 -3.69 -23.09
CA ARG A 487 9.37 -3.09 -21.81
C ARG A 487 10.22 -1.86 -21.46
N ARG A 488 11.56 -1.96 -21.51
CA ARG A 488 12.49 -0.87 -21.24
C ARG A 488 12.37 0.27 -22.24
N ARG A 489 12.11 -0.04 -23.52
CA ARG A 489 11.87 0.96 -24.55
C ARG A 489 10.58 1.73 -24.29
N ARG A 490 9.52 1.07 -23.80
CA ARG A 490 8.28 1.73 -23.37
C ARG A 490 8.51 2.65 -22.18
N VAL A 491 9.19 2.17 -21.13
CA VAL A 491 9.59 2.99 -19.97
C VAL A 491 10.40 4.20 -20.42
N TYR A 492 11.43 4.00 -21.25
CA TYR A 492 12.25 5.09 -21.78
C TYR A 492 11.43 6.10 -22.59
N ARG A 493 10.55 5.63 -23.49
CA ARG A 493 9.65 6.52 -24.26
C ARG A 493 8.73 7.32 -23.35
N MET A 494 8.17 6.71 -22.31
CA MET A 494 7.30 7.40 -21.36
C MET A 494 8.07 8.44 -20.56
N ARG A 495 9.26 8.10 -20.03
CA ARG A 495 10.15 9.05 -19.34
C ARG A 495 10.61 10.19 -20.24
N ARG A 496 10.83 9.92 -21.54
CA ARG A 496 11.15 10.95 -22.54
C ARG A 496 9.96 11.90 -22.74
N ARG A 497 8.74 11.37 -22.87
CA ARG A 497 7.52 12.17 -23.01
C ARG A 497 7.24 13.04 -21.78
N GLN A 498 7.53 12.52 -20.59
CA GLN A 498 7.42 13.24 -19.33
C GLN A 498 8.50 14.32 -19.13
N GLY A 499 9.53 14.40 -19.97
CA GLY A 499 10.62 15.37 -19.83
C GLY A 499 11.60 15.10 -18.69
N VAL A 500 11.49 13.96 -18.00
CA VAL A 500 12.21 13.67 -16.74
C VAL A 500 13.53 12.91 -16.91
N LEU A 501 14.07 12.83 -18.15
CA LEU A 501 15.29 12.06 -18.42
C LEU A 501 16.57 12.66 -17.85
N SER A 502 16.60 13.98 -17.65
CA SER A 502 17.71 14.70 -17.02
C SER A 502 17.74 14.53 -15.50
N ASP A 503 16.57 14.35 -14.88
CA ASP A 503 16.45 14.16 -13.44
C ASP A 503 16.84 12.74 -13.05
N ALA A 504 17.93 12.58 -12.29
CA ALA A 504 18.37 11.28 -11.80
C ALA A 504 17.37 10.62 -10.85
N ARG A 505 16.56 11.41 -10.10
CA ARG A 505 15.49 10.91 -9.21
C ARG A 505 14.39 10.26 -10.04
N ARG A 506 13.96 10.87 -11.14
CA ARG A 506 12.81 10.38 -11.91
C ARG A 506 13.20 9.44 -13.05
N SER A 507 14.31 9.68 -13.72
CA SER A 507 14.75 8.88 -14.86
C SER A 507 15.17 7.46 -14.47
N MET A 508 15.66 7.24 -13.24
CA MET A 508 16.21 5.97 -12.74
C MET A 508 17.20 5.33 -13.74
N HIS A 509 17.98 6.17 -14.43
CA HIS A 509 18.92 5.75 -15.47
C HIS A 509 18.26 4.91 -16.60
N ALA A 510 17.02 5.22 -17.00
CA ALA A 510 16.27 4.46 -18.00
C ALA A 510 17.02 4.24 -19.34
N ARG A 511 17.83 5.22 -19.78
CA ARG A 511 18.69 5.09 -20.98
C ARG A 511 19.73 3.99 -20.82
N TRP A 512 20.40 3.97 -19.67
CA TRP A 512 21.42 2.99 -19.32
C TRP A 512 20.84 1.58 -19.25
N LEU A 513 19.70 1.43 -18.57
CA LEU A 513 19.01 0.14 -18.46
C LEU A 513 18.50 -0.38 -19.82
N LEU A 514 17.98 0.51 -20.68
CA LEU A 514 17.56 0.14 -22.03
C LEU A 514 18.76 -0.36 -22.86
N TRP A 515 19.89 0.34 -22.82
CA TRP A 515 21.07 -0.02 -23.60
C TRP A 515 21.52 -1.45 -23.28
N PHE A 516 21.71 -1.80 -22.00
CA PHE A 516 22.12 -3.15 -21.64
C PHE A 516 21.04 -4.21 -21.88
N SER A 517 19.76 -3.85 -21.80
CA SER A 517 18.70 -4.78 -22.19
C SER A 517 18.77 -5.11 -23.68
N VAL A 518 19.07 -4.14 -24.54
CA VAL A 518 19.31 -4.36 -25.98
C VAL A 518 20.58 -5.18 -26.20
N VAL A 519 21.68 -4.86 -25.52
CA VAL A 519 22.93 -5.64 -25.59
C VAL A 519 22.68 -7.10 -25.21
N SER A 520 22.00 -7.37 -24.10
CA SER A 520 21.66 -8.72 -23.66
C SER A 520 20.85 -9.49 -24.71
N SER A 521 19.84 -8.86 -25.32
CA SER A 521 19.06 -9.50 -26.39
C SER A 521 19.88 -9.75 -27.64
N LEU A 522 20.71 -8.78 -28.07
CA LEU A 522 21.57 -8.95 -29.24
C LEU A 522 22.59 -10.07 -29.01
N SER A 523 23.25 -10.08 -27.84
CA SER A 523 24.17 -11.12 -27.39
C SER A 523 23.51 -12.50 -27.41
N TYR A 524 22.27 -12.61 -26.95
CA TYR A 524 21.50 -13.86 -27.05
C TYR A 524 21.27 -14.29 -28.50
N PHE A 525 20.72 -13.39 -29.35
CA PHE A 525 20.42 -13.72 -30.74
C PHE A 525 21.68 -14.15 -31.49
N VAL A 526 22.77 -13.41 -31.34
CA VAL A 526 24.05 -13.73 -31.98
C VAL A 526 24.56 -15.10 -31.53
N SER A 527 24.64 -15.35 -30.22
CA SER A 527 25.19 -16.61 -29.70
C SER A 527 24.32 -17.82 -30.01
N ALA A 528 22.99 -17.71 -29.88
CA ALA A 528 22.07 -18.79 -30.22
C ALA A 528 22.12 -19.09 -31.73
N THR A 529 22.18 -18.04 -32.56
CA THR A 529 22.30 -18.19 -34.02
C THR A 529 23.61 -18.87 -34.36
N VAL A 530 24.75 -18.47 -33.79
CA VAL A 530 26.04 -19.14 -34.03
C VAL A 530 25.98 -20.61 -33.63
N CYS A 531 25.45 -20.97 -32.46
CA CYS A 531 25.32 -22.38 -32.07
C CYS A 531 24.49 -23.20 -33.08
N VAL A 532 23.37 -22.65 -33.56
CA VAL A 532 22.49 -23.33 -34.51
C VAL A 532 23.11 -23.40 -35.90
N LEU A 533 23.63 -22.28 -36.43
CA LEU A 533 24.24 -22.23 -37.76
C LEU A 533 25.46 -23.17 -37.82
N TRP A 534 26.32 -23.18 -36.80
CA TRP A 534 27.48 -24.07 -36.79
C TRP A 534 27.08 -25.53 -36.63
N PHE A 535 26.04 -25.83 -35.85
CA PHE A 535 25.49 -27.19 -35.80
C PHE A 535 24.95 -27.63 -37.17
N LEU A 536 24.24 -26.76 -37.89
CA LEU A 536 23.76 -27.06 -39.26
C LEU A 536 24.93 -27.31 -40.22
N ARG A 537 26.00 -26.49 -40.13
CA ARG A 537 27.24 -26.72 -40.90
C ARG A 537 27.90 -28.04 -40.55
N ASP A 538 27.91 -28.42 -39.26
CA ASP A 538 28.44 -29.72 -38.83
C ASP A 538 27.67 -30.90 -39.45
N VAL A 539 26.36 -30.74 -39.69
CA VAL A 539 25.50 -31.74 -40.35
C VAL A 539 25.63 -31.71 -41.89
N GLY A 540 26.40 -30.76 -42.45
CA GLY A 540 26.58 -30.60 -43.89
C GLY A 540 25.44 -29.84 -44.59
N ILE A 541 24.59 -29.17 -43.82
CA ILE A 541 23.55 -28.28 -44.37
C ILE A 541 24.20 -26.93 -44.67
N ASP A 542 24.12 -26.50 -45.93
CA ASP A 542 24.60 -25.17 -46.34
C ASP A 542 23.66 -24.10 -45.79
N VAL A 543 24.22 -23.22 -44.96
CA VAL A 543 23.45 -22.25 -44.16
C VAL A 543 23.52 -20.85 -44.75
N LEU A 544 24.38 -20.65 -45.76
CA LEU A 544 24.46 -19.41 -46.51
C LEU A 544 23.39 -19.46 -47.60
N GLY A 545 22.24 -18.83 -47.34
CA GLY A 545 21.18 -18.73 -48.34
C GLY A 545 21.67 -18.09 -49.66
N PRO A 546 20.97 -18.32 -50.79
CA PRO A 546 21.34 -17.75 -52.10
C PRO A 546 21.68 -16.24 -52.10
N PRO A 547 21.02 -15.37 -51.31
CA PRO A 547 21.35 -13.94 -51.28
C PRO A 547 22.74 -13.64 -50.71
N VAL A 548 23.19 -14.40 -49.70
CA VAL A 548 24.50 -14.21 -49.08
C VAL A 548 25.61 -14.74 -49.99
N GLN A 549 25.36 -15.87 -50.66
CA GLN A 549 26.25 -16.39 -51.69
C GLN A 549 26.39 -15.41 -52.87
N LEU A 550 25.31 -14.71 -53.25
CA LEU A 550 25.35 -13.68 -54.30
C LEU A 550 26.22 -12.48 -53.90
N LEU A 551 26.19 -12.07 -52.63
CA LEU A 551 27.00 -10.98 -52.05
C LEU A 551 28.48 -11.36 -51.89
N LEU A 552 28.79 -12.64 -51.67
CA LEU A 552 30.16 -13.15 -51.50
C LEU A 552 30.84 -13.48 -52.84
N ARG A 553 30.06 -13.67 -53.91
CA ARG A 553 30.53 -13.98 -55.27
C ARG A 553 31.60 -13.00 -55.83
N PRO A 554 31.52 -11.68 -55.60
CA PRO A 554 32.55 -10.73 -56.06
C PRO A 554 33.92 -10.93 -55.39
N PHE A 555 33.98 -11.57 -54.23
CA PHE A 555 35.20 -11.79 -53.46
C PHE A 555 35.85 -13.17 -53.75
N ASN A 556 35.31 -13.92 -54.72
CA ASN A 556 35.78 -15.26 -55.10
C ASN A 556 35.85 -16.25 -53.92
N VAL A 557 34.97 -16.09 -52.94
CA VAL A 557 34.91 -16.91 -51.72
C VAL A 557 34.10 -18.16 -52.01
N GLN A 558 34.57 -19.32 -51.52
CA GLN A 558 33.84 -20.58 -51.70
C GLN A 558 32.44 -20.52 -51.01
N PRO A 559 31.40 -21.15 -51.59
CA PRO A 559 30.03 -21.09 -51.07
C PRO A 559 29.88 -21.53 -49.60
N ASN A 560 30.80 -22.37 -49.14
CA ASN A 560 30.79 -22.98 -47.80
C ASN A 560 31.69 -22.25 -46.79
N VAL A 561 32.28 -21.11 -47.14
CA VAL A 561 33.24 -20.38 -46.29
C VAL A 561 32.69 -18.99 -45.93
N ILE A 562 32.69 -18.67 -44.65
CA ILE A 562 32.39 -17.33 -44.13
C ILE A 562 33.73 -16.63 -43.89
N PRO A 563 34.18 -15.74 -44.79
CA PRO A 563 35.49 -15.11 -44.70
C PRO A 563 35.62 -14.30 -43.40
N PHE A 564 36.83 -14.18 -42.86
CA PHE A 564 37.17 -13.63 -41.53
C PHE A 564 36.67 -14.45 -40.34
N VAL A 565 35.45 -14.99 -40.35
CA VAL A 565 34.93 -15.79 -39.22
C VAL A 565 35.54 -17.18 -39.23
N ASP A 566 35.61 -17.80 -40.40
CA ASP A 566 36.21 -19.12 -40.56
C ASP A 566 37.75 -19.09 -40.37
N ASP A 567 38.37 -17.92 -40.49
CA ASP A 567 39.81 -17.69 -40.27
C ASP A 567 40.17 -17.54 -38.79
N LEU A 568 39.18 -17.32 -37.90
CA LEU A 568 39.39 -17.27 -36.44
C LEU A 568 39.63 -18.67 -35.84
N ARG A 569 39.36 -19.74 -36.60
CA ARG A 569 39.47 -21.12 -36.14
C ARG A 569 40.92 -21.54 -36.00
N VAL A 570 41.20 -22.34 -34.98
CA VAL A 570 42.49 -23.04 -34.91
C VAL A 570 42.63 -24.03 -36.08
N PRO A 571 43.84 -24.30 -36.58
CA PRO A 571 44.04 -25.11 -37.80
C PRO A 571 43.40 -26.51 -37.74
N ASP A 572 43.32 -27.09 -36.54
CA ASP A 572 42.78 -28.44 -36.31
C ASP A 572 41.26 -28.48 -36.13
N TYR A 573 40.57 -27.35 -36.16
CA TYR A 573 39.12 -27.29 -36.02
C TYR A 573 38.43 -27.57 -37.36
N LYS A 574 37.94 -28.80 -37.51
CA LYS A 574 37.20 -29.26 -38.68
C LYS A 574 35.70 -29.07 -38.52
N ILE A 575 35.07 -28.45 -39.52
CA ILE A 575 33.61 -28.41 -39.68
C ILE A 575 33.17 -29.72 -40.35
N GLY A 576 32.02 -30.25 -39.94
CA GLY A 576 31.48 -31.52 -40.44
C GLY A 576 31.64 -32.70 -39.49
N GLN A 577 32.36 -32.52 -38.38
CA GLN A 577 32.51 -33.52 -37.33
C GLN A 577 31.42 -33.34 -36.25
N VAL A 578 30.19 -33.76 -36.58
CA VAL A 578 29.00 -33.59 -35.71
C VAL A 578 29.29 -34.00 -34.27
N TRP A 579 29.81 -35.22 -34.08
CA TRP A 579 30.00 -35.79 -32.75
C TRP A 579 31.06 -35.05 -31.94
N GLU A 580 32.20 -34.72 -32.54
CA GLU A 580 33.28 -33.98 -31.86
C GLU A 580 32.86 -32.57 -31.44
N ASN A 581 32.05 -31.90 -32.27
CA ASN A 581 31.61 -30.52 -32.02
C ASN A 581 30.33 -30.44 -31.15
N LEU A 582 29.55 -31.52 -31.04
CA LEU A 582 28.25 -31.56 -30.37
C LEU A 582 28.27 -31.02 -28.92
N PRO A 583 29.25 -31.37 -28.06
CA PRO A 583 29.34 -30.83 -26.70
C PRO A 583 29.34 -29.30 -26.66
N ALA A 584 30.15 -28.66 -27.51
CA ALA A 584 30.25 -27.21 -27.59
C ALA A 584 28.94 -26.55 -28.04
N ARG A 585 28.21 -27.17 -28.99
CA ARG A 585 26.93 -26.67 -29.50
C ARG A 585 25.84 -26.72 -28.43
N ILE A 586 25.65 -27.87 -27.80
CA ILE A 586 24.60 -28.09 -26.79
C ILE A 586 24.84 -27.18 -25.58
N ILE A 587 26.08 -27.14 -25.08
CA ILE A 587 26.42 -26.30 -23.93
C ILE A 587 26.26 -24.83 -24.29
N GLY A 588 26.78 -24.40 -25.44
CA GLY A 588 26.68 -23.02 -25.88
C GLY A 588 25.23 -22.56 -25.98
N LEU A 589 24.35 -23.40 -26.56
CA LEU A 589 22.93 -23.12 -26.64
C LEU A 589 22.26 -23.08 -25.26
N SER A 590 22.60 -24.01 -24.36
CA SER A 590 22.07 -24.02 -22.99
C SER A 590 22.43 -22.75 -22.20
N PHE A 591 23.67 -22.25 -22.34
CA PHE A 591 24.11 -20.99 -21.72
C PHE A 591 23.45 -19.77 -22.37
N ALA A 592 23.22 -19.78 -23.69
CA ALA A 592 22.51 -18.69 -24.36
C ALA A 592 21.11 -18.49 -23.74
N PHE A 593 20.35 -19.57 -23.54
CA PHE A 593 19.04 -19.51 -22.90
C PHE A 593 19.11 -19.08 -21.42
N ALA A 594 19.99 -19.70 -20.63
CA ALA A 594 20.09 -19.40 -19.20
C ALA A 594 20.55 -17.95 -18.93
N SER A 595 21.54 -17.45 -19.69
CA SER A 595 22.15 -16.14 -19.46
C SER A 595 21.23 -14.96 -19.79
N VAL A 596 20.50 -15.03 -20.92
CA VAL A 596 19.56 -13.97 -21.30
C VAL A 596 18.45 -13.83 -20.25
N ARG A 597 17.96 -14.97 -19.74
CA ARG A 597 16.91 -15.00 -18.72
C ARG A 597 17.43 -14.54 -17.37
N TYR A 598 18.63 -14.98 -16.97
CA TYR A 598 19.31 -14.50 -15.75
C TYR A 598 19.42 -12.97 -15.73
N TYR A 599 19.96 -12.39 -16.80
CA TYR A 599 20.10 -10.93 -16.88
C TYR A 599 18.73 -10.25 -16.91
N GLN A 600 17.85 -10.62 -17.84
CA GLN A 600 16.63 -9.84 -18.09
C GLN A 600 15.57 -9.97 -16.98
N ASN A 601 15.43 -11.15 -16.38
CA ASN A 601 14.41 -11.37 -15.35
C ASN A 601 14.85 -10.84 -13.99
N ILE A 602 16.13 -10.99 -13.64
CA ILE A 602 16.62 -10.66 -12.29
C ILE A 602 17.31 -9.29 -12.29
N LEU A 603 18.30 -9.08 -13.17
CA LEU A 603 19.26 -7.97 -13.06
C LEU A 603 18.94 -6.75 -13.92
N GLY A 604 18.24 -6.91 -15.04
CA GLY A 604 18.09 -5.89 -16.07
C GLY A 604 17.34 -4.63 -15.62
N GLY A 605 16.58 -4.74 -14.53
CA GLY A 605 15.90 -3.62 -13.90
C GLY A 605 16.59 -2.98 -12.72
N LEU A 606 17.65 -3.60 -12.22
CA LEU A 606 18.38 -3.15 -11.05
C LEU A 606 19.53 -2.24 -11.49
N THR A 607 19.86 -1.24 -10.69
CA THR A 607 21.08 -0.45 -10.86
C THR A 607 21.58 0.05 -9.51
N THR A 608 22.87 -0.06 -9.24
CA THR A 608 23.44 0.50 -8.00
C THR A 608 23.76 1.98 -8.15
N LEU A 609 23.59 2.56 -9.34
CA LEU A 609 23.81 3.99 -9.61
C LEU A 609 22.84 4.88 -8.82
N VAL A 610 21.67 4.38 -8.45
CA VAL A 610 20.71 5.08 -7.56
C VAL A 610 21.23 5.24 -6.13
N ALA A 611 22.30 4.53 -5.75
CA ALA A 611 22.96 4.67 -4.45
C ALA A 611 24.24 5.52 -4.53
N ARG A 612 24.52 6.19 -5.67
CA ARG A 612 25.72 7.01 -5.83
C ARG A 612 25.64 8.26 -4.96
N SER A 613 26.37 8.26 -3.85
CA SER A 613 26.57 9.42 -2.98
C SER A 613 28.06 9.78 -2.91
N PRO A 614 28.45 11.07 -2.93
CA PRO A 614 29.82 11.48 -2.62
C PRO A 614 30.16 11.34 -1.13
N VAL A 615 29.15 11.21 -0.26
CA VAL A 615 29.30 11.26 1.21
C VAL A 615 29.40 9.86 1.83
N LEU A 616 28.78 8.85 1.21
CA LEU A 616 28.75 7.50 1.77
C LEU A 616 30.00 6.68 1.39
N PRO A 617 30.66 6.03 2.36
CA PRO A 617 31.78 5.14 2.10
C PRO A 617 31.32 3.86 1.38
N GLY A 618 32.21 3.24 0.60
CA GLY A 618 31.91 1.99 -0.13
C GLY A 618 31.60 2.15 -1.62
N GLY A 619 32.04 3.26 -2.23
CA GLY A 619 31.87 3.50 -3.66
C GLY A 619 32.42 2.38 -4.56
N TRP A 620 33.48 1.68 -4.14
CA TRP A 620 34.06 0.59 -4.92
C TRP A 620 33.12 -0.62 -5.04
N LEU A 621 32.45 -1.05 -3.95
CA LEU A 621 31.55 -2.21 -3.98
C LEU A 621 30.34 -1.92 -4.85
N ARG A 622 29.82 -0.69 -4.79
CA ARG A 622 28.75 -0.19 -5.66
C ARG A 622 29.16 -0.28 -7.14
N ILE A 623 30.34 0.22 -7.48
CA ILE A 623 30.88 0.19 -8.85
C ILE A 623 31.11 -1.25 -9.30
N ALA A 624 31.76 -2.07 -8.47
CA ALA A 624 32.01 -3.48 -8.76
C ALA A 624 30.71 -4.25 -9.02
N ALA A 625 29.68 -4.05 -8.19
CA ALA A 625 28.37 -4.64 -8.38
C ALA A 625 27.65 -4.13 -9.63
N GLU A 626 27.73 -2.84 -9.97
CA GLU A 626 27.16 -2.33 -11.23
C GLU A 626 27.87 -2.94 -12.43
N VAL A 627 29.20 -2.92 -12.45
CA VAL A 627 30.01 -3.48 -13.52
C VAL A 627 29.72 -4.98 -13.67
N SER A 628 29.68 -5.74 -12.57
CA SER A 628 29.40 -7.17 -12.62
C SER A 628 28.00 -7.44 -13.16
N ILE A 629 26.97 -6.73 -12.66
CA ILE A 629 25.58 -6.85 -13.15
C ILE A 629 25.54 -6.61 -14.66
N ARG A 630 26.18 -5.54 -15.13
CA ARG A 630 26.17 -5.15 -16.54
C ARG A 630 26.98 -6.06 -17.45
N LEU A 631 28.10 -6.58 -16.97
CA LEU A 631 28.94 -7.54 -17.70
C LEU A 631 28.18 -8.84 -17.99
N MET A 632 27.21 -9.22 -17.15
CA MET A 632 26.38 -10.42 -17.39
C MET A 632 25.53 -10.34 -18.66
N ALA A 633 25.29 -9.15 -19.23
CA ALA A 633 24.56 -9.03 -20.50
C ALA A 633 25.31 -9.67 -21.69
N PRO A 634 26.60 -9.37 -21.92
CA PRO A 634 27.40 -10.06 -22.94
C PRO A 634 28.21 -11.27 -22.45
N TRP A 635 28.27 -11.55 -21.14
CA TRP A 635 29.21 -12.53 -20.55
C TRP A 635 29.17 -13.93 -21.17
N ALA A 636 28.00 -14.56 -21.23
CA ALA A 636 27.92 -15.89 -21.84
C ALA A 636 28.18 -15.82 -23.34
N SER A 637 27.80 -14.71 -23.98
CA SER A 637 27.86 -14.57 -25.43
C SER A 637 29.29 -14.63 -25.96
N TRP A 638 30.21 -13.88 -25.35
CA TRP A 638 31.61 -13.91 -25.79
C TRP A 638 32.26 -15.28 -25.55
N LEU A 639 31.93 -15.98 -24.45
CA LEU A 639 32.41 -17.33 -24.18
C LEU A 639 31.87 -18.35 -25.20
N ILE A 640 30.58 -18.26 -25.53
CA ILE A 640 29.95 -19.10 -26.55
C ILE A 640 30.62 -18.89 -27.90
N LEU A 641 30.85 -17.62 -28.29
CA LEU A 641 31.50 -17.28 -29.54
C LEU A 641 32.94 -17.79 -29.58
N TRP A 642 33.71 -17.61 -28.51
CA TRP A 642 35.07 -18.15 -28.40
C TRP A 642 35.08 -19.67 -28.59
N VAL A 643 34.27 -20.41 -27.84
CA VAL A 643 34.23 -21.88 -27.91
C VAL A 643 33.70 -22.37 -29.26
N ASN A 644 32.70 -21.72 -29.85
CA ASN A 644 32.08 -22.24 -31.08
C ASN A 644 32.81 -21.81 -32.36
N LEU A 645 33.50 -20.66 -32.34
CA LEU A 645 34.17 -20.08 -33.52
C LEU A 645 35.68 -20.31 -33.52
N VAL A 646 36.34 -20.45 -32.38
CA VAL A 646 37.81 -20.57 -32.31
C VAL A 646 38.24 -22.00 -32.07
N ASP A 647 37.78 -22.62 -30.98
CA ASP A 647 38.15 -23.99 -30.61
C ASP A 647 37.04 -24.65 -29.75
N THR A 648 36.41 -25.69 -30.32
CA THR A 648 35.32 -26.43 -29.67
C THR A 648 35.80 -27.24 -28.47
N ARG A 649 37.09 -27.61 -28.41
CA ARG A 649 37.67 -28.38 -27.30
C ARG A 649 37.74 -27.57 -26.01
N MET A 650 37.69 -26.24 -26.12
CA MET A 650 37.75 -25.32 -24.98
C MET A 650 36.42 -25.20 -24.22
N TRP A 651 35.37 -25.94 -24.61
CA TRP A 651 34.08 -25.90 -23.92
C TRP A 651 34.16 -26.15 -22.40
N PRO A 652 35.02 -27.03 -21.83
CA PRO A 652 35.08 -27.22 -20.39
C PRO A 652 35.60 -25.98 -19.67
N ILE A 653 36.64 -25.34 -20.22
CA ILE A 653 37.21 -24.10 -19.69
C ILE A 653 36.22 -22.94 -19.86
N GLY A 654 35.58 -22.82 -21.02
CA GLY A 654 34.54 -21.82 -21.26
C GLY A 654 33.38 -21.94 -20.27
N THR A 655 32.96 -23.17 -19.94
CA THR A 655 31.95 -23.46 -18.92
C THR A 655 32.41 -23.02 -17.53
N ALA A 656 33.66 -23.33 -17.16
CA ALA A 656 34.23 -22.97 -15.86
C ALA A 656 34.31 -21.45 -15.67
N ILE A 657 34.80 -20.72 -16.68
CA ILE A 657 34.84 -19.25 -16.69
C ILE A 657 33.42 -18.69 -16.64
N GLY A 658 32.48 -19.28 -17.39
CA GLY A 658 31.07 -18.92 -17.41
C GLY A 658 30.46 -18.89 -16.01
N TYR A 659 30.54 -20.00 -15.29
CA TYR A 659 30.04 -20.11 -13.91
C TYR A 659 30.80 -19.23 -12.93
N THR A 660 32.10 -19.05 -13.09
CA THR A 660 32.91 -18.15 -12.25
C THR A 660 32.42 -16.70 -12.35
N GLY A 661 32.07 -16.24 -13.56
CA GLY A 661 31.50 -14.90 -13.75
C GLY A 661 30.13 -14.73 -13.08
N VAL A 662 29.24 -15.74 -13.17
CA VAL A 662 27.95 -15.74 -12.47
C VAL A 662 28.14 -15.75 -10.95
N MET A 663 29.09 -16.54 -10.46
CA MET A 663 29.48 -16.56 -9.05
C MET A 663 29.92 -15.18 -8.58
N ALA A 664 30.86 -14.54 -9.28
CA ALA A 664 31.34 -13.21 -8.93
C ALA A 664 30.20 -12.17 -8.93
N SER A 665 29.33 -12.21 -9.94
CA SER A 665 28.16 -11.32 -10.02
C SER A 665 27.19 -11.53 -8.84
N ASN A 666 26.84 -12.78 -8.52
CA ASN A 666 25.96 -13.09 -7.39
C ASN A 666 26.55 -12.64 -6.06
N LEU A 667 27.85 -12.91 -5.82
CA LEU A 667 28.53 -12.53 -4.58
C LEU A 667 28.60 -11.01 -4.43
N LEU A 668 28.98 -10.27 -5.48
CA LEU A 668 29.06 -8.81 -5.44
C LEU A 668 27.68 -8.17 -5.27
N CYS A 669 26.66 -8.66 -5.99
CA CYS A 669 25.29 -8.17 -5.86
C CYS A 669 24.72 -8.46 -4.47
N ALA A 670 24.91 -9.68 -3.95
CA ALA A 670 24.47 -10.05 -2.61
C ALA A 670 25.20 -9.26 -1.52
N ALA A 671 26.51 -9.04 -1.68
CA ALA A 671 27.31 -8.22 -0.77
C ALA A 671 26.82 -6.77 -0.75
N PHE A 672 26.57 -6.17 -1.93
CA PHE A 672 26.01 -4.83 -2.04
C PHE A 672 24.63 -4.73 -1.40
N ALA A 673 23.71 -5.66 -1.72
CA ALA A 673 22.35 -5.68 -1.18
C ALA A 673 22.35 -5.84 0.35
N THR A 674 23.11 -6.80 0.87
CA THR A 674 23.17 -7.09 2.32
C THR A 674 23.83 -5.94 3.08
N ARG A 675 24.91 -5.35 2.55
CA ARG A 675 25.56 -4.18 3.18
C ARG A 675 24.67 -2.95 3.16
N SER A 676 23.93 -2.72 2.08
CA SER A 676 22.97 -1.61 1.98
C SER A 676 21.82 -1.80 2.96
N LEU A 677 21.31 -3.03 3.09
CA LEU A 677 20.27 -3.37 4.06
C LEU A 677 20.75 -3.18 5.50
N ALA A 678 21.95 -3.66 5.82
CA ALA A 678 22.56 -3.49 7.14
C ALA A 678 22.78 -2.00 7.47
N ALA A 679 23.25 -1.21 6.49
CA ALA A 679 23.39 0.23 6.66
C ALA A 679 22.03 0.93 6.86
N ALA A 680 20.97 0.49 6.18
CA ALA A 680 19.63 1.04 6.32
C ALA A 680 19.01 0.73 7.69
N ARG A 681 19.23 -0.49 8.18
CA ARG A 681 18.87 -0.90 9.55
C ARG A 681 19.66 -0.13 10.60
N ALA A 682 20.97 0.06 10.40
CA ALA A 682 21.81 0.87 11.28
C ALA A 682 21.39 2.34 11.30
N ALA A 683 20.96 2.88 10.15
CA ALA A 683 20.34 4.19 10.04
C ALA A 683 18.92 4.24 10.64
N ARG A 684 18.34 3.10 11.04
CA ARG A 684 16.97 2.96 11.56
C ARG A 684 15.91 3.48 10.59
N LEU A 685 16.06 3.21 9.29
CA LEU A 685 15.02 3.49 8.31
C LEU A 685 13.83 2.57 8.58
N SER A 686 12.68 3.15 8.93
CA SER A 686 11.48 2.41 9.34
C SER A 686 10.81 1.64 8.20
N THR A 687 11.07 2.04 6.95
CA THR A 687 10.58 1.33 5.75
C THR A 687 11.30 -0.01 5.49
N VAL A 688 12.35 -0.29 6.25
CA VAL A 688 13.17 -1.51 6.16
C VAL A 688 12.82 -2.44 7.32
N PRO A 689 12.59 -3.74 7.06
CA PRO A 689 12.13 -4.65 8.08
C PRO A 689 13.24 -4.90 9.11
N PRO A 690 12.88 -5.12 10.39
CA PRO A 690 13.84 -5.36 11.47
C PRO A 690 14.66 -6.63 11.22
N GLU A 691 15.77 -6.78 11.95
CA GLU A 691 16.75 -7.85 11.69
C GLU A 691 16.19 -9.26 11.81
N HIS A 692 15.26 -9.48 12.74
CA HIS A 692 14.61 -10.77 12.95
C HIS A 692 13.65 -11.18 11.80
N GLN A 693 13.28 -10.25 10.93
CA GLN A 693 12.38 -10.50 9.81
C GLN A 693 13.15 -10.70 8.50
N LYS A 694 12.81 -11.79 7.80
CA LYS A 694 13.42 -12.16 6.53
C LYS A 694 12.77 -11.39 5.38
N ILE A 695 13.60 -10.95 4.42
CA ILE A 695 13.13 -10.35 3.17
C ILE A 695 12.94 -11.47 2.15
N ILE A 696 11.74 -11.57 1.57
CA ILE A 696 11.43 -12.58 0.56
C ILE A 696 12.44 -12.51 -0.59
N GLY A 697 12.98 -13.68 -0.97
CA GLY A 697 13.93 -13.82 -2.07
C GLY A 697 15.38 -13.41 -1.80
N LEU A 698 15.66 -12.53 -0.83
CA LEU A 698 17.04 -12.11 -0.52
C LEU A 698 17.86 -13.27 0.08
N ASP A 699 17.29 -14.00 1.03
CA ASP A 699 17.96 -15.15 1.65
C ASP A 699 18.21 -16.27 0.63
N ALA A 700 17.23 -16.51 -0.24
CA ALA A 700 17.38 -17.46 -1.35
C ALA A 700 18.54 -17.03 -2.27
N PHE A 701 18.64 -15.74 -2.62
CA PHE A 701 19.73 -15.23 -3.44
C PHE A 701 21.10 -15.32 -2.74
N ARG A 702 21.17 -15.07 -1.44
CA ARG A 702 22.41 -15.26 -0.65
C ARG A 702 22.88 -16.71 -0.66
N GLN A 703 21.95 -17.66 -0.55
CA GLN A 703 22.26 -19.09 -0.63
C GLN A 703 22.78 -19.49 -2.02
N TRP A 704 22.43 -18.76 -3.09
CA TRP A 704 22.96 -19.07 -4.42
C TRP A 704 24.46 -18.88 -4.52
N GLY A 705 25.06 -17.98 -3.71
CA GLY A 705 26.51 -17.76 -3.66
C GLY A 705 27.29 -19.04 -3.35
N PRO A 706 27.14 -19.63 -2.15
CA PRO A 706 27.80 -20.88 -1.81
C PRO A 706 27.49 -22.03 -2.78
N THR A 707 26.24 -22.15 -3.24
CA THR A 707 25.87 -23.19 -4.20
C THR A 707 26.60 -23.00 -5.53
N ILE A 708 26.63 -21.78 -6.09
CA ILE A 708 27.32 -21.53 -7.36
C ILE A 708 28.84 -21.61 -7.22
N THR A 709 29.40 -21.29 -6.05
CA THR A 709 30.82 -21.53 -5.76
C THR A 709 31.15 -23.01 -5.82
N LEU A 710 30.36 -23.87 -5.16
CA LEU A 710 30.55 -25.31 -5.22
C LEU A 710 30.47 -25.82 -6.66
N TYR A 711 29.44 -25.42 -7.41
CA TYR A 711 29.30 -25.78 -8.83
C TYR A 711 30.50 -25.30 -9.65
N SER A 712 30.93 -24.06 -9.48
CA SER A 712 32.07 -23.49 -10.21
C SER A 712 33.35 -24.26 -9.92
N THR A 713 33.62 -24.62 -8.66
CA THR A 713 34.78 -25.44 -8.27
C THR A 713 34.71 -26.83 -8.88
N SER A 714 33.56 -27.50 -8.82
CA SER A 714 33.37 -28.81 -9.46
C SER A 714 33.60 -28.73 -10.97
N VAL A 715 33.17 -27.64 -11.61
CA VAL A 715 33.37 -27.40 -13.05
C VAL A 715 34.84 -27.17 -13.39
N TRP A 716 35.58 -26.42 -12.59
CA TRP A 716 37.03 -26.29 -12.78
C TRP A 716 37.76 -27.63 -12.65
N ILE A 717 37.37 -28.45 -11.66
CA ILE A 717 37.97 -29.78 -11.45
C ILE A 717 37.73 -30.67 -12.67
N PHE A 718 36.48 -30.83 -13.12
CA PHE A 718 36.25 -31.69 -14.28
C PHE A 718 36.82 -31.08 -15.57
N ALA A 719 36.84 -29.76 -15.73
CA ALA A 719 37.46 -29.12 -16.88
C ALA A 719 38.95 -29.48 -16.96
N TYR A 720 39.67 -29.36 -15.84
CA TYR A 720 41.07 -29.78 -15.74
C TYR A 720 41.24 -31.28 -16.07
N LEU A 721 40.40 -32.14 -15.51
CA LEU A 721 40.49 -33.59 -15.73
C LEU A 721 40.15 -34.02 -17.17
N ILE A 722 39.21 -33.34 -17.83
CA ILE A 722 38.89 -33.56 -19.26
C ILE A 722 40.06 -33.07 -20.13
N MET A 723 40.60 -31.88 -19.85
CA MET A 723 41.71 -31.32 -20.63
C MET A 723 42.98 -32.17 -20.55
N ASN A 724 43.21 -32.84 -19.41
CA ASN A 724 44.33 -33.78 -19.23
C ASN A 724 44.03 -35.20 -19.71
N GLY A 725 42.86 -35.46 -20.30
CA GLY A 725 42.47 -36.78 -20.81
C GLY A 725 42.21 -37.85 -19.74
N THR A 726 42.10 -37.45 -18.46
CA THR A 726 41.77 -38.37 -17.36
C THR A 726 40.30 -38.80 -17.43
N LEU A 727 39.41 -37.86 -17.74
CA LEU A 727 37.99 -38.13 -17.97
C LEU A 727 37.71 -38.24 -19.47
N LYS A 728 37.22 -39.40 -19.91
CA LYS A 728 36.97 -39.69 -21.33
C LYS A 728 35.51 -39.52 -21.76
N ASP A 729 34.57 -39.57 -20.81
CA ASP A 729 33.12 -39.51 -21.07
C ASP A 729 32.59 -38.09 -21.29
N THR A 730 33.21 -37.35 -22.21
CA THR A 730 32.94 -35.92 -22.46
C THR A 730 31.47 -35.59 -22.71
N TYR A 731 30.73 -36.47 -23.40
CA TYR A 731 29.30 -36.30 -23.67
C TYR A 731 28.44 -36.34 -22.41
N VAL A 732 28.77 -37.19 -21.44
CA VAL A 732 28.03 -37.30 -20.18
C VAL A 732 28.16 -36.00 -19.39
N TYR A 733 29.38 -35.45 -19.32
CA TYR A 733 29.62 -34.15 -18.67
C TYR A 733 28.93 -33.01 -19.40
N ALA A 734 28.99 -32.98 -20.74
CA ALA A 734 28.35 -31.96 -21.54
C ALA A 734 26.82 -31.95 -21.38
N LEU A 735 26.21 -33.14 -21.43
CA LEU A 735 24.77 -33.30 -21.20
C LEU A 735 24.39 -32.91 -19.77
N SER A 736 25.19 -33.30 -18.77
CA SER A 736 24.95 -32.93 -17.38
C SER A 736 24.96 -31.41 -17.18
N VAL A 737 25.95 -30.71 -17.75
CA VAL A 737 26.02 -29.24 -17.72
C VAL A 737 24.80 -28.61 -18.40
N ALA A 738 24.42 -29.13 -19.57
CA ALA A 738 23.27 -28.62 -20.31
C ALA A 738 21.95 -28.82 -19.54
N LEU A 739 21.75 -29.98 -18.91
CA LEU A 739 20.58 -30.27 -18.08
C LEU A 739 20.53 -29.37 -16.84
N VAL A 740 21.67 -29.11 -16.19
CA VAL A 740 21.75 -28.15 -15.08
C VAL A 740 21.42 -26.74 -15.55
N ASN A 741 21.97 -26.30 -16.69
CA ASN A 741 21.67 -24.99 -17.27
C ASN A 741 20.19 -24.80 -17.58
N ILE A 742 19.55 -25.79 -18.20
CA ILE A 742 18.13 -25.71 -18.57
C ILE A 742 17.22 -25.93 -17.35
N GLY A 743 17.36 -27.05 -16.64
CA GLY A 743 16.48 -27.40 -15.53
C GLY A 743 16.68 -26.48 -14.33
N LEU A 744 17.89 -26.40 -13.80
CA LEU A 744 18.16 -25.63 -12.59
C LEU A 744 18.20 -24.13 -12.88
N PHE A 745 19.02 -23.68 -13.83
CA PHE A 745 19.21 -22.24 -14.01
C PHE A 745 18.09 -21.57 -14.81
N TYR A 746 17.71 -22.11 -15.96
CA TYR A 746 16.70 -21.48 -16.82
C TYR A 746 15.27 -21.63 -16.28
N VAL A 747 14.87 -22.83 -15.84
CA VAL A 747 13.51 -23.08 -15.35
C VAL A 747 13.35 -22.66 -13.88
N LEU A 748 14.13 -23.23 -12.96
CA LEU A 748 13.91 -23.01 -11.53
C LEU A 748 14.41 -21.65 -11.05
N LYS A 749 15.70 -21.33 -11.23
CA LYS A 749 16.34 -20.16 -10.62
C LYS A 749 15.96 -18.85 -11.31
N THR A 750 16.06 -18.79 -12.64
CA THR A 750 15.80 -17.57 -13.43
C THR A 750 14.41 -17.53 -14.06
N GLY A 751 13.64 -18.61 -13.91
CA GLY A 751 12.22 -18.68 -14.23
C GLY A 751 11.35 -18.48 -13.00
N ILE A 752 11.09 -19.57 -12.30
CA ILE A 752 10.12 -19.61 -11.19
C ILE A 752 10.55 -18.68 -10.04
N ASN A 753 11.79 -18.80 -9.57
CA ASN A 753 12.27 -18.05 -8.40
C ASN A 753 12.72 -16.61 -8.71
N ALA A 754 12.69 -16.19 -9.99
CA ALA A 754 13.25 -14.91 -10.38
C ALA A 754 12.49 -13.72 -9.82
N LEU A 755 11.15 -13.83 -9.70
CA LEU A 755 10.31 -12.75 -9.19
C LEU A 755 10.62 -12.46 -7.72
N ASP A 756 10.71 -13.49 -6.88
CA ASP A 756 11.01 -13.34 -5.45
C ASP A 756 12.39 -12.74 -5.23
N VAL A 757 13.40 -13.27 -5.92
CA VAL A 757 14.76 -12.72 -5.87
C VAL A 757 14.78 -11.26 -6.30
N ARG A 758 14.08 -10.92 -7.39
CA ARG A 758 13.96 -9.55 -7.86
C ARG A 758 13.26 -8.64 -6.85
N THR A 759 12.22 -9.13 -6.18
CA THR A 759 11.51 -8.42 -5.11
C THR A 759 12.47 -8.05 -3.97
N GLY A 760 13.22 -9.03 -3.46
CA GLY A 760 14.19 -8.80 -2.38
C GLY A 760 15.32 -7.85 -2.79
N LEU A 761 15.84 -7.99 -4.02
CA LEU A 761 16.87 -7.09 -4.55
C LEU A 761 16.34 -5.67 -4.77
N ASN A 762 15.15 -5.50 -5.35
CA ASN A 762 14.51 -4.18 -5.52
C ASN A 762 14.40 -3.45 -4.18
N ARG A 763 13.91 -4.14 -3.15
CA ARG A 763 13.79 -3.58 -1.80
C ARG A 763 15.14 -3.09 -1.25
N CYS A 764 16.19 -3.89 -1.39
CA CYS A 764 17.54 -3.50 -0.95
C CYS A 764 18.11 -2.31 -1.74
N PHE A 765 17.84 -2.25 -3.05
CA PHE A 765 18.32 -1.18 -3.91
C PHE A 765 17.59 0.16 -3.64
N LEU A 766 16.28 0.11 -3.36
CA LEU A 766 15.52 1.28 -2.92
C LEU A 766 15.97 1.76 -1.53
N ALA A 767 16.26 0.84 -0.61
CA ALA A 767 16.85 1.18 0.69
C ALA A 767 18.21 1.88 0.52
N ALA A 768 19.06 1.41 -0.40
CA ALA A 768 20.34 2.05 -0.73
C ALA A 768 20.16 3.46 -1.32
N GLU A 769 19.13 3.67 -2.13
CA GLU A 769 18.78 4.99 -2.66
C GLU A 769 18.33 5.94 -1.55
N ARG A 770 17.45 5.50 -0.64
CA ARG A 770 17.00 6.30 0.50
C ARG A 770 18.17 6.70 1.40
N LEU A 771 19.07 5.76 1.70
CA LEU A 771 20.29 6.03 2.46
C LEU A 771 21.14 7.14 1.83
N ARG A 772 21.30 7.12 0.50
CA ARG A 772 21.98 8.21 -0.20
C ARG A 772 21.31 9.55 0.11
N TYR A 773 20.01 9.65 -0.09
CA TYR A 773 19.32 10.93 0.06
C TYR A 773 19.24 11.39 1.51
N GLU A 774 19.16 10.46 2.47
CA GLU A 774 19.30 10.79 3.88
C GLU A 774 20.69 11.38 4.18
N ALA A 775 21.76 10.76 3.67
CA ALA A 775 23.11 11.27 3.83
C ALA A 775 23.27 12.65 3.18
N GLU A 776 22.76 12.84 1.96
CA GLU A 776 22.79 14.14 1.29
C GLU A 776 22.00 15.21 2.03
N ALA A 777 20.84 14.87 2.61
CA ALA A 777 20.02 15.78 3.41
C ALA A 777 20.72 16.20 4.71
N ARG A 778 21.48 15.31 5.35
CA ARG A 778 22.27 15.62 6.55
C ARG A 778 23.50 16.49 6.27
N TYR A 779 24.14 16.29 5.13
CA TYR A 779 25.43 16.93 4.80
C TYR A 779 25.32 18.19 3.95
N ARG A 780 24.20 18.42 3.27
CA ARG A 780 23.93 19.77 2.75
C ARG A 780 23.77 20.70 3.96
N PRO A 781 24.62 21.75 4.11
CA PRO A 781 24.28 22.83 5.00
C PRO A 781 22.86 23.31 4.63
N ARG A 782 22.09 23.79 5.60
CA ARG A 782 20.88 24.59 5.35
C ARG A 782 21.29 25.83 4.54
N ALA A 783 21.58 25.64 3.25
CA ALA A 783 21.83 26.71 2.31
C ALA A 783 20.49 27.43 2.20
N ALA A 784 20.50 28.71 2.57
CA ALA A 784 19.36 29.62 2.51
C ALA A 784 18.53 29.33 1.27
N ALA A 785 17.23 29.05 1.49
CA ALA A 785 16.16 28.94 0.51
C ALA A 785 16.65 29.08 -0.94
N ALA A 786 17.14 27.99 -1.52
CA ALA A 786 17.43 27.97 -2.94
C ALA A 786 16.13 28.35 -3.65
N ARG A 787 16.17 29.48 -4.38
CA ARG A 787 15.06 29.95 -5.22
C ARG A 787 14.51 28.74 -5.98
N PRO A 788 13.18 28.55 -6.05
CA PRO A 788 12.60 27.46 -6.81
C PRO A 788 13.22 27.49 -8.21
N GLU A 789 13.89 26.40 -8.60
CA GLU A 789 14.26 26.21 -9.99
C GLU A 789 12.97 26.38 -10.80
N PRO A 790 12.92 27.27 -11.80
CA PRO A 790 11.72 27.44 -12.59
C PRO A 790 11.40 26.08 -13.20
N VAL A 791 10.27 25.52 -12.77
CA VAL A 791 9.60 24.47 -13.51
C VAL A 791 9.35 25.09 -14.88
N LEU A 792 10.12 24.67 -15.87
CA LEU A 792 9.86 24.98 -17.27
C LEU A 792 8.51 24.36 -17.59
N VAL A 793 7.45 25.15 -17.36
CA VAL A 793 6.16 24.95 -18.00
C VAL A 793 6.44 25.17 -19.47
N ASN A 794 6.41 24.08 -20.25
CA ASN A 794 6.41 24.19 -21.69
C ASN A 794 5.10 24.89 -22.07
N PRO A 795 5.13 26.11 -22.65
CA PRO A 795 3.93 26.79 -23.08
C PRO A 795 3.61 26.30 -24.49
N ASP A 796 3.13 25.06 -24.60
CA ASP A 796 2.51 24.50 -25.81
C ASP A 796 1.39 23.53 -25.43
#